data_AF-A0A8H7XIP1-F1
#
_entry.id   AF-A0A8H7XIP1-F1
#
_cell.length_a   1.000
_cell.length_b   1.000
_cell.length_c   1.000
_cell.angle_alpha   90.00
_cell.angle_beta   90.00
_cell.angle_gamma   90.00
#
_symmetry.space_group_name_H-M   'P 1'
#
loop_
_entity.id
_entity.type
_entity.pdbx_description
1 polymer ?
#
loop_
_entity_poly.entity_id
_entity_poly.type
_entity_poly.pdbx_seq_one_letter_code
_entity_poly.pdbx_strand_id
1 'polypeptide(L)'
;MSYLAPIHRPSSVRYAIKLCLLDPEQECLVLGKGNRIEIWTQTEEGLAMQSSKPIYGRVSMLAKIRPEGSSTDLLFVGTSRFQYILLAYNTETNELETRQSFQDVQEKHMRDSQSRDLCLVDPSGKYMVLELFEGILNCNKVLKPRKGKTNPLDEKFDPLRIAELSVRATTFLYTETKQPKIAFLYEAGSGGDVRLATYRLVDEKLAWSKFDTTKHRENDIGPLDEGASHLIPVPNDPGQKRYIVRNATVSKAYLGGVVVVGETKFTYLDDESKSIIEYSLPSPTIFVAWVAYDALRYLLGDMYGNIHVLTIVTQDAEVIGMDLHLLGQISKPTVMVNIGDGMFLIGSHEGDSQVVKIDLDDIEWKVTVLQTMDNVAPVLDFEVMDLGNRDGETQSNEYSTGQARLVTGSGAFESGSLRSVRSGVGLKDLGILVDELEDIRGIFALRSSAQSAFDDILVVSLPTETRIFTFNGEEIEEVDSFRGLQMDGQTLLAMNLPDGTILQVTEASVAILDPGPSYAVAQWKPPHEKYITNASANAGHILVSASGTVLVSLDIKQGLKELAAWTLDQGNEIACVHVPSQVPGIGFVGFWKSGSISVLDLSNLEVIFSENLSRKNNASIPRHIVMAQMLPTASSGPTLFVAMEDGVVLTFNVDKSSYHLFGRKSIILGTQHAQFHILPRKGGLNNVLATCEHPSLIYGSEGRINYAAVTADDATSACSFDSERFPGSVVVATSTNLKISEIDTERRTHVRTLPMGRTVRRIAYSATERAFGIGCIKRELHNGEEEITSTFTLVEDMLFGQVGEPYELKDANGPELIECILRTELPSSRVGEKGERELVERFIIGTSFLDEEAADQNVRGRIIVFGIDDARSPYLVSSLNLKSACRRLAILDGKIVAALHKTVVVYNFEETSEMSGDFTKLATFRSTTVPIDLSITGNLIAVADMMQSVSIVEYIPGTGGLPDKLEQVAKDYQACWATAVTEIEENSWLEADHDGNILVLNRNVDGVTLEDRKRMQVTSEMNLGEQVNVIRRINIEPTPNAMIVPKAFLGTTEGSIYLYSIILPASQDILMRLQEQMAKHIPTVGNLDFKIYRSFKNAERDTLEPFRFVDGELIERFLDLDMELQDAICLGLGPSVEDVRNMIEELKKSQ
;
A
#
# COMPACT_ATOMS: atom_id res chain seq x y z
N MET A 1 -3.48 -0.55 28.13
CA MET A 1 -3.46 -1.84 27.41
C MET A 1 -3.60 -1.53 25.94
N SER A 2 -2.93 -2.29 25.09
CA SER A 2 -2.76 -1.91 23.68
C SER A 2 -3.55 -2.80 22.74
N TYR A 3 -3.98 -2.23 21.62
CA TYR A 3 -4.65 -2.89 20.50
C TYR A 3 -3.93 -2.51 19.21
N LEU A 4 -3.71 -3.47 18.31
CA LEU A 4 -3.07 -3.23 17.02
C LEU A 4 -3.84 -3.96 15.91
N ALA A 5 -4.17 -3.28 14.83
CA ALA A 5 -4.84 -3.88 13.68
C ALA A 5 -4.20 -3.45 12.34
N PRO A 6 -4.15 -4.34 11.33
CA PRO A 6 -3.61 -4.03 10.01
C PRO A 6 -4.61 -3.27 9.13
N ILE A 7 -4.22 -2.10 8.62
CA ILE A 7 -4.97 -1.34 7.59
C ILE A 7 -4.56 -1.78 6.19
N HIS A 8 -3.26 -1.99 6.02
CA HIS A 8 -2.69 -2.55 4.79
C HIS A 8 -1.84 -3.76 5.18
N ARG A 9 -2.04 -4.88 4.50
CA ARG A 9 -1.36 -6.15 4.76
C ARG A 9 0.00 -6.17 4.03
N PRO A 10 0.90 -7.13 4.37
CA PRO A 10 2.18 -7.26 3.67
C PRO A 10 1.98 -7.42 2.16
N SER A 11 2.73 -6.67 1.37
CA SER A 11 2.67 -6.71 -0.11
C SER A 11 3.98 -7.16 -0.76
N SER A 12 5.08 -7.10 -0.02
CA SER A 12 6.41 -7.59 -0.40
C SER A 12 6.42 -9.09 -0.74
N VAL A 13 7.05 -9.45 -1.86
CA VAL A 13 7.26 -10.85 -2.28
C VAL A 13 8.74 -11.21 -2.19
N ARG A 14 9.10 -11.95 -1.13
CA ARG A 14 10.47 -12.48 -0.95
C ARG A 14 10.61 -13.95 -1.29
N TYR A 15 9.53 -14.71 -1.13
CA TYR A 15 9.53 -16.15 -1.33
C TYR A 15 8.41 -16.54 -2.28
N ALA A 16 8.75 -17.30 -3.31
CA ALA A 16 7.81 -17.81 -4.29
C ALA A 16 8.26 -19.20 -4.73
N ILE A 17 7.31 -20.11 -4.94
CA ILE A 17 7.61 -21.45 -5.42
C ILE A 17 6.49 -21.98 -6.30
N LYS A 18 6.87 -22.72 -7.33
CA LYS A 18 5.94 -23.42 -8.23
C LYS A 18 5.89 -24.91 -7.91
N LEU A 19 4.68 -25.46 -7.81
CA LEU A 19 4.43 -26.86 -7.48
C LEU A 19 3.01 -27.33 -7.86
N CYS A 20 2.82 -28.64 -7.99
CA CYS A 20 1.52 -29.30 -8.20
C CYS A 20 0.81 -29.53 -6.86
N LEU A 21 0.37 -28.47 -6.20
CA LEU A 21 -0.26 -28.56 -4.86
C LEU A 21 -1.75 -28.89 -4.94
N LEU A 22 -2.48 -28.21 -5.82
CA LEU A 22 -3.94 -28.31 -5.95
C LEU A 22 -4.35 -29.54 -6.77
N ASP A 23 -3.65 -29.77 -7.87
CA ASP A 23 -3.92 -30.84 -8.83
C ASP A 23 -2.60 -31.51 -9.25
N PRO A 24 -2.58 -32.82 -9.56
CA PRO A 24 -1.37 -33.53 -9.99
C PRO A 24 -0.81 -33.08 -11.35
N GLU A 25 -1.67 -32.54 -12.24
CA GLU A 25 -1.34 -32.14 -13.61
C GLU A 25 -1.24 -30.62 -13.75
N GLN A 26 -1.98 -29.86 -12.94
CA GLN A 26 -1.92 -28.40 -12.95
C GLN A 26 -0.96 -27.85 -11.90
N GLU A 27 0.01 -27.07 -12.36
CA GLU A 27 0.94 -26.36 -11.48
C GLU A 27 0.30 -25.08 -10.94
N CYS A 28 0.58 -24.78 -9.67
CA CYS A 28 0.20 -23.53 -9.03
C CYS A 28 1.44 -22.80 -8.51
N LEU A 29 1.28 -21.50 -8.30
CA LEU A 29 2.30 -20.63 -7.73
C LEU A 29 1.92 -20.29 -6.29
N VAL A 30 2.84 -20.51 -5.37
CA VAL A 30 2.68 -20.14 -3.96
C VAL A 30 3.61 -19.00 -3.61
N LEU A 31 3.06 -17.93 -3.04
CA LEU A 31 3.80 -16.76 -2.56
C LEU A 31 3.79 -16.70 -1.03
N GLY A 32 4.95 -16.43 -0.44
CA GLY A 32 5.10 -16.10 0.97
C GLY A 32 5.24 -14.59 1.17
N LYS A 33 4.21 -13.97 1.76
CA LYS A 33 4.17 -12.51 2.06
C LYS A 33 4.07 -12.28 3.56
N GLY A 34 5.18 -11.96 4.21
CA GLY A 34 5.22 -11.75 5.66
C GLY A 34 4.71 -12.96 6.44
N ASN A 35 3.53 -12.82 7.06
CA ASN A 35 2.84 -13.88 7.82
C ASN A 35 1.75 -14.61 7.02
N ARG A 36 1.78 -14.58 5.68
CA ARG A 36 0.74 -15.16 4.82
C ARG A 36 1.30 -16.01 3.70
N ILE A 37 0.49 -16.99 3.32
CA ILE A 37 0.70 -17.84 2.14
C ILE A 37 -0.45 -17.57 1.18
N GLU A 38 -0.12 -17.18 -0.04
CA GLU A 38 -1.07 -16.97 -1.13
C GLU A 38 -0.88 -18.03 -2.20
N ILE A 39 -1.97 -18.61 -2.70
CA ILE A 39 -1.96 -19.57 -3.80
C ILE A 39 -2.56 -18.90 -5.03
N TRP A 40 -1.82 -18.94 -6.12
CA TRP A 40 -2.14 -18.34 -7.40
C TRP A 40 -2.16 -19.40 -8.50
N THR A 41 -3.09 -19.26 -9.43
CA THR A 41 -3.23 -20.13 -10.60
C THR A 41 -3.13 -19.32 -11.88
N GLN A 42 -2.57 -19.93 -12.92
CA GLN A 42 -2.48 -19.35 -14.25
C GLN A 42 -3.86 -19.23 -14.89
N THR A 43 -4.09 -18.11 -15.57
CA THR A 43 -5.26 -17.75 -16.37
C THR A 43 -4.80 -17.19 -17.72
N GLU A 44 -5.70 -17.00 -18.68
CA GLU A 44 -5.35 -16.43 -19.99
C GLU A 44 -4.76 -15.01 -19.90
N GLU A 45 -5.17 -14.23 -18.89
CA GLU A 45 -4.77 -12.84 -18.68
C GLU A 45 -3.59 -12.67 -17.69
N GLY A 46 -3.10 -13.75 -17.09
CA GLY A 46 -2.03 -13.71 -16.07
C GLY A 46 -2.29 -14.65 -14.89
N LEU A 47 -2.20 -14.14 -13.67
CA LEU A 47 -2.41 -14.92 -12.43
C LEU A 47 -3.65 -14.46 -11.67
N ALA A 48 -4.44 -15.44 -11.21
CA ALA A 48 -5.56 -15.22 -10.30
C ALA A 48 -5.29 -15.82 -8.92
N MET A 49 -5.54 -15.04 -7.86
CA MET A 49 -5.41 -15.51 -6.47
C MET A 49 -6.58 -16.43 -6.14
N GLN A 50 -6.29 -17.67 -5.78
CA GLN A 50 -7.29 -18.64 -5.33
C GLN A 50 -7.54 -18.53 -3.83
N SER A 51 -6.47 -18.39 -3.04
CA SER A 51 -6.60 -18.30 -1.58
C SER A 51 -5.44 -17.54 -0.95
N SER A 52 -5.72 -16.92 0.20
CA SER A 52 -4.73 -16.31 1.09
C SER A 52 -5.01 -16.78 2.51
N LYS A 53 -4.03 -17.45 3.15
CA LYS A 53 -4.16 -17.99 4.51
C LYS A 53 -3.06 -17.42 5.41
N PRO A 54 -3.41 -16.92 6.61
CA PRO A 54 -2.42 -16.47 7.58
C PRO A 54 -1.74 -17.65 8.26
N ILE A 55 -0.46 -17.46 8.58
CA ILE A 55 0.36 -18.34 9.41
C ILE A 55 0.82 -17.57 10.66
N TYR A 56 0.85 -18.22 11.81
CA TYR A 56 1.39 -17.61 13.04
C TYR A 56 2.92 -17.70 13.05
N GLY A 57 3.55 -17.05 12.09
CA GLY A 57 4.99 -16.95 11.92
C GLY A 57 5.33 -16.11 10.69
N ARG A 58 6.55 -15.59 10.61
CA ARG A 58 7.04 -14.94 9.37
C ARG A 58 7.64 -16.01 8.47
N VAL A 59 7.15 -16.15 7.24
CA VAL A 59 7.73 -17.07 6.24
C VAL A 59 9.19 -16.67 6.00
N SER A 60 10.11 -17.64 6.10
CA SER A 60 11.54 -17.44 5.83
C SER A 60 12.08 -18.38 4.76
N MET A 61 11.35 -19.45 4.40
CA MET A 61 11.73 -20.38 3.35
C MET A 61 10.52 -21.17 2.86
N LEU A 62 10.52 -21.51 1.57
CA LEU A 62 9.54 -22.39 0.93
C LEU A 62 10.29 -23.47 0.15
N ALA A 63 9.81 -24.71 0.22
CA ALA A 63 10.33 -25.80 -0.60
C ALA A 63 9.21 -26.76 -1.03
N LYS A 64 9.40 -27.41 -2.18
CA LYS A 64 8.49 -28.44 -2.68
C LYS A 64 9.02 -29.82 -2.34
N ILE A 65 8.15 -30.69 -1.86
CA ILE A 65 8.49 -32.07 -1.50
C ILE A 65 7.47 -33.00 -2.13
N ARG A 66 7.91 -34.01 -2.88
CA ARG A 66 7.03 -35.08 -3.40
C ARG A 66 7.43 -36.43 -2.82
N PRO A 67 6.78 -36.90 -1.75
CA PRO A 67 7.04 -38.23 -1.22
C PRO A 67 6.73 -39.32 -2.25
N GLU A 68 7.49 -40.41 -2.23
CA GLU A 68 7.31 -41.51 -3.18
C GLU A 68 5.91 -42.14 -3.04
N GLY A 69 5.10 -42.04 -4.10
CA GLY A 69 3.72 -42.52 -4.14
C GLY A 69 2.65 -41.44 -3.92
N SER A 70 3.04 -40.19 -3.67
CA SER A 70 2.12 -39.03 -3.71
C SER A 70 1.89 -38.59 -5.15
N SER A 71 0.64 -38.25 -5.49
CA SER A 71 0.29 -37.67 -6.80
C SER A 71 0.54 -36.16 -6.85
N THR A 72 0.28 -35.46 -5.75
CA THR A 72 0.51 -34.02 -5.60
C THR A 72 1.77 -33.74 -4.77
N ASP A 73 2.29 -32.52 -4.93
CA ASP A 73 3.37 -31.97 -4.12
C ASP A 73 2.88 -31.54 -2.74
N LEU A 74 3.79 -31.62 -1.77
CA LEU A 74 3.65 -31.02 -0.45
C LEU A 74 4.46 -29.74 -0.38
N LEU A 75 3.89 -28.73 0.26
CA LEU A 75 4.54 -27.44 0.50
C LEU A 75 5.20 -27.46 1.88
N PHE A 76 6.53 -27.36 1.90
CA PHE A 76 7.29 -27.12 3.11
C PHE A 76 7.42 -25.62 3.35
N VAL A 77 7.12 -25.18 4.56
CA VAL A 77 7.18 -23.79 5.01
C VAL A 77 8.04 -23.74 6.28
N GLY A 78 9.10 -22.95 6.25
CA GLY A 78 9.86 -22.60 7.45
C GLY A 78 9.61 -21.17 7.89
N THR A 79 9.61 -20.94 9.20
CA THR A 79 9.42 -19.62 9.80
C THR A 79 10.72 -19.05 10.39
N SER A 80 10.77 -17.75 10.63
CA SER A 80 11.88 -17.08 11.34
C SER A 80 12.09 -17.55 12.78
N ARG A 81 11.16 -18.34 13.35
CA ARG A 81 11.29 -18.97 14.67
C ARG A 81 11.67 -20.44 14.60
N PHE A 82 12.18 -20.89 13.45
CA PHE A 82 12.59 -22.28 13.21
C PHE A 82 11.47 -23.29 13.43
N GLN A 83 10.23 -22.88 13.14
CA GLN A 83 9.07 -23.76 13.08
C GLN A 83 8.89 -24.19 11.63
N TYR A 84 8.71 -25.50 11.42
CA TYR A 84 8.58 -26.11 10.11
C TYR A 84 7.23 -26.77 9.97
N ILE A 85 6.59 -26.51 8.84
CA ILE A 85 5.25 -26.98 8.52
C ILE A 85 5.30 -27.65 7.15
N LEU A 86 4.60 -28.77 7.04
CA LEU A 86 4.36 -29.43 5.77
C LEU A 86 2.86 -29.44 5.47
N LEU A 87 2.50 -28.83 4.35
CA LEU A 87 1.12 -28.59 3.94
C LEU A 87 0.77 -29.43 2.73
N ALA A 88 -0.45 -29.96 2.72
CA ALA A 88 -1.09 -30.58 1.57
C ALA A 88 -2.40 -29.85 1.28
N TYR A 89 -2.83 -29.83 0.02
CA TYR A 89 -4.18 -29.41 -0.29
C TYR A 89 -5.15 -30.57 -0.13
N ASN A 90 -6.29 -30.33 0.52
CA ASN A 90 -7.37 -31.29 0.64
C ASN A 90 -8.51 -30.87 -0.31
N THR A 91 -8.75 -31.71 -1.33
CA THR A 91 -9.76 -31.45 -2.37
C THR A 91 -11.20 -31.66 -1.90
N GLU A 92 -11.43 -32.34 -0.78
CA GLU A 92 -12.77 -32.52 -0.21
C GLU A 92 -13.20 -31.27 0.58
N THR A 93 -12.26 -30.65 1.30
CA THR A 93 -12.52 -29.43 2.09
C THR A 93 -12.16 -28.15 1.35
N ASN A 94 -11.43 -28.23 0.23
CA ASN A 94 -10.82 -27.11 -0.48
C ASN A 94 -9.89 -26.24 0.37
N GLU A 95 -9.22 -26.84 1.36
CA GLU A 95 -8.35 -26.13 2.30
C GLU A 95 -6.94 -26.73 2.38
N LEU A 96 -5.99 -25.91 2.85
CA LEU A 96 -4.64 -26.37 3.21
C LEU A 96 -4.67 -27.13 4.53
N GLU A 97 -4.33 -28.42 4.47
CA GLU A 97 -4.23 -29.30 5.61
C GLU A 97 -2.78 -29.43 6.08
N THR A 98 -2.57 -29.37 7.39
CA THR A 98 -1.25 -29.60 8.00
C THR A 98 -0.98 -31.09 8.12
N ARG A 99 -0.03 -31.60 7.34
CA ARG A 99 0.40 -33.01 7.41
C ARG A 99 1.39 -33.25 8.52
N GLN A 100 2.27 -32.30 8.76
CA GLN A 100 3.31 -32.39 9.77
C GLN A 100 3.71 -30.98 10.22
N SER A 101 3.99 -30.82 11.51
CA SER A 101 4.50 -29.58 12.11
C SER A 101 5.48 -29.93 13.22
N PHE A 102 6.65 -29.29 13.24
CA PHE A 102 7.63 -29.46 14.31
C PHE A 102 8.50 -28.21 14.43
N GLN A 103 9.18 -28.07 15.56
CA GLN A 103 10.09 -26.96 15.82
C GLN A 103 11.49 -27.50 16.01
N ASP A 104 12.47 -26.91 15.35
CA ASP A 104 13.86 -27.20 15.63
C ASP A 104 14.32 -26.38 16.83
N VAL A 105 14.75 -27.09 17.87
CA VAL A 105 15.19 -26.52 19.14
C VAL A 105 16.71 -26.33 19.16
N GLN A 106 17.37 -26.50 18.01
CA GLN A 106 18.83 -26.34 17.89
C GLN A 106 19.30 -24.89 18.17
N GLU A 107 20.56 -24.79 18.58
CA GLU A 107 21.13 -23.86 19.57
C GLU A 107 20.92 -22.35 19.33
N LYS A 108 20.33 -21.66 20.32
CA LYS A 108 20.10 -20.18 20.37
C LYS A 108 21.35 -19.30 20.24
N HIS A 109 22.56 -19.87 20.28
CA HIS A 109 23.82 -19.12 20.35
C HIS A 109 24.71 -19.31 19.12
N MET A 110 24.19 -19.96 18.08
CA MET A 110 24.88 -20.10 16.81
C MET A 110 24.74 -18.83 15.97
N ARG A 111 25.72 -18.59 15.09
CA ARG A 111 25.66 -17.50 14.11
C ARG A 111 24.86 -17.97 12.91
N ASP A 112 23.97 -17.12 12.44
CA ASP A 112 23.16 -17.36 11.25
C ASP A 112 24.06 -17.52 10.02
N SER A 113 23.68 -18.42 9.10
CA SER A 113 24.37 -18.56 7.83
C SER A 113 24.21 -17.28 6.99
N GLN A 114 25.26 -16.94 6.24
CA GLN A 114 25.23 -15.87 5.24
C GLN A 114 24.71 -16.35 3.88
N SER A 115 24.45 -17.66 3.75
CA SER A 115 23.94 -18.26 2.53
C SER A 115 22.55 -17.73 2.20
N ARG A 116 22.33 -17.48 0.91
CA ARG A 116 21.00 -17.11 0.38
C ARG A 116 20.07 -18.33 0.32
N ASP A 117 20.64 -19.53 0.25
CA ASP A 117 19.93 -20.78 -0.01
C ASP A 117 19.66 -21.54 1.30
N LEU A 118 18.73 -21.05 2.11
CA LEU A 118 18.47 -21.60 3.45
C LEU A 118 17.87 -23.03 3.43
N CYS A 119 17.20 -23.41 2.35
CA CYS A 119 16.49 -24.68 2.24
C CYS A 119 16.61 -25.25 0.82
N LEU A 120 17.18 -26.44 0.71
CA LEU A 120 17.48 -27.11 -0.55
C LEU A 120 16.89 -28.52 -0.56
N VAL A 121 16.33 -28.91 -1.70
CA VAL A 121 15.87 -30.28 -1.97
C VAL A 121 16.64 -30.80 -3.16
N ASP A 122 17.15 -32.02 -3.06
CA ASP A 122 17.94 -32.61 -4.14
C ASP A 122 17.09 -32.90 -5.39
N PRO A 123 17.67 -32.93 -6.61
CA PRO A 123 16.92 -33.19 -7.84
C PRO A 123 16.13 -34.50 -7.85
N SER A 124 16.53 -35.51 -7.06
CA SER A 124 15.78 -36.76 -6.92
C SER A 124 14.59 -36.69 -5.96
N GLY A 125 14.46 -35.60 -5.19
CA GLY A 125 13.39 -35.35 -4.23
C GLY A 125 13.46 -36.19 -2.96
N LYS A 126 14.61 -36.80 -2.64
CA LYS A 126 14.79 -37.76 -1.55
C LYS A 126 15.52 -37.19 -0.34
N TYR A 127 16.24 -36.09 -0.51
CA TYR A 127 17.07 -35.48 0.50
C TYR A 127 16.79 -33.99 0.57
N MET A 128 16.75 -33.49 1.80
CA MET A 128 16.52 -32.09 2.12
C MET A 128 17.61 -31.61 3.05
N VAL A 129 18.10 -30.40 2.83
CA VAL A 129 19.13 -29.77 3.63
C VAL A 129 18.70 -28.35 3.99
N LEU A 130 18.86 -28.00 5.26
CA LEU A 130 18.71 -26.64 5.76
C LEU A 130 20.09 -26.10 6.17
N GLU A 131 20.43 -24.92 5.68
CA GLU A 131 21.69 -24.23 5.98
C GLU A 131 21.39 -22.96 6.77
N LEU A 132 21.14 -23.13 8.06
CA LEU A 132 20.65 -22.04 8.93
C LEU A 132 21.77 -21.37 9.72
N PHE A 133 22.85 -22.09 9.98
CA PHE A 133 23.93 -21.67 10.85
C PHE A 133 25.29 -21.87 10.20
N GLU A 134 26.24 -20.99 10.49
CA GLU A 134 27.62 -21.10 10.00
C GLU A 134 28.23 -22.47 10.38
N GLY A 135 28.73 -23.20 9.38
CA GLY A 135 29.43 -24.47 9.59
C GLY A 135 28.54 -25.69 9.86
N ILE A 136 27.20 -25.58 9.79
CA ILE A 136 26.28 -26.71 10.03
C ILE A 136 25.21 -26.81 8.94
N LEU A 137 25.05 -28.03 8.42
CA LEU A 137 23.94 -28.45 7.57
C LEU A 137 23.00 -29.36 8.33
N ASN A 138 21.73 -28.98 8.43
CA ASN A 138 20.69 -29.82 9.00
C ASN A 138 20.09 -30.65 7.88
N CYS A 139 20.29 -31.97 7.93
CA CYS A 139 19.94 -32.88 6.84
C CYS A 139 18.73 -33.76 7.20
N ASN A 140 17.87 -34.03 6.21
CA ASN A 140 16.71 -34.91 6.35
C ASN A 140 16.49 -35.76 5.10
N LYS A 141 15.79 -36.89 5.26
CA LYS A 141 15.41 -37.78 4.17
C LYS A 141 13.90 -37.73 3.98
N VAL A 142 13.46 -37.61 2.74
CA VAL A 142 12.04 -37.71 2.39
C VAL A 142 11.65 -39.18 2.41
N LEU A 143 10.86 -39.56 3.42
CA LEU A 143 10.46 -40.93 3.68
C LEU A 143 9.19 -41.30 2.91
N LYS A 144 9.15 -42.55 2.46
CA LYS A 144 7.94 -43.15 1.91
C LYS A 144 6.89 -43.35 3.02
N PRO A 145 5.64 -42.89 2.85
CA PRO A 145 4.57 -43.15 3.81
C PRO A 145 4.38 -44.67 4.00
N ARG A 146 4.37 -45.16 5.25
CA ARG A 146 4.13 -46.59 5.58
C ARG A 146 2.91 -46.73 6.48
N LYS A 147 2.23 -47.88 6.44
CA LYS A 147 1.14 -48.19 7.40
C LYS A 147 1.66 -48.07 8.84
N GLY A 148 1.24 -47.03 9.55
CA GLY A 148 1.61 -46.74 10.94
C GLY A 148 2.63 -45.62 11.18
N LYS A 149 3.37 -45.15 10.14
CA LYS A 149 4.21 -43.94 10.20
C LYS A 149 3.82 -43.03 9.03
N THR A 150 3.13 -41.95 9.33
CA THR A 150 2.48 -41.06 8.35
C THR A 150 3.36 -39.90 7.88
N ASN A 151 4.38 -39.54 8.65
CA ASN A 151 5.14 -38.31 8.43
C ASN A 151 6.23 -38.51 7.37
N PRO A 152 6.27 -37.68 6.31
CA PRO A 152 7.22 -37.80 5.21
C PRO A 152 8.61 -37.24 5.55
N LEU A 153 8.78 -36.50 6.64
CA LEU A 153 10.08 -36.08 7.16
C LEU A 153 10.29 -36.58 8.59
N ASP A 154 11.53 -36.82 8.99
CA ASP A 154 11.85 -37.02 10.40
C ASP A 154 11.79 -35.66 11.13
N GLU A 155 11.21 -35.61 12.33
CA GLU A 155 11.09 -34.34 13.09
C GLU A 155 12.45 -33.78 13.54
N LYS A 156 13.46 -34.65 13.64
CA LYS A 156 14.81 -34.28 14.00
C LYS A 156 15.70 -34.34 12.76
N PHE A 157 16.27 -33.20 12.40
CA PHE A 157 17.28 -33.12 11.35
C PHE A 157 18.62 -33.59 11.90
N ASP A 158 19.39 -34.30 11.08
CA ASP A 158 20.74 -34.75 11.43
C ASP A 158 21.74 -33.61 11.14
N PRO A 159 22.40 -33.03 12.16
CA PRO A 159 23.36 -31.96 11.94
C PRO A 159 24.68 -32.52 11.40
N LEU A 160 25.11 -32.02 10.23
CA LEU A 160 26.40 -32.29 9.62
C LEU A 160 27.28 -31.05 9.70
N ARG A 161 28.49 -31.21 10.23
CA ARG A 161 29.48 -30.13 10.25
C ARG A 161 30.19 -30.04 8.92
N ILE A 162 30.23 -28.84 8.36
CA ILE A 162 31.03 -28.49 7.18
C ILE A 162 32.25 -27.66 7.60
N ALA A 163 33.31 -27.67 6.79
CA ALA A 163 34.53 -26.93 7.08
C ALA A 163 34.45 -25.48 6.61
N GLU A 164 33.59 -25.23 5.64
CA GLU A 164 33.29 -23.95 5.03
C GLU A 164 32.38 -23.14 5.98
N LEU A 165 32.90 -22.08 6.59
CA LEU A 165 32.17 -21.26 7.57
C LEU A 165 31.41 -20.10 6.92
N SER A 166 32.01 -19.45 5.93
CA SER A 166 31.45 -18.30 5.21
C SER A 166 30.95 -18.76 3.83
N VAL A 167 29.78 -19.40 3.81
CA VAL A 167 29.14 -19.88 2.58
C VAL A 167 28.24 -18.79 2.02
N ARG A 168 28.40 -18.49 0.72
CA ARG A 168 27.62 -17.47 -0.01
C ARG A 168 26.40 -18.07 -0.71
N ALA A 169 26.58 -19.23 -1.33
CA ALA A 169 25.53 -19.95 -2.06
C ALA A 169 25.78 -21.46 -2.03
N THR A 170 24.69 -22.22 -2.04
CA THR A 170 24.72 -23.68 -1.96
C THR A 170 23.72 -24.26 -2.95
N THR A 171 24.13 -25.29 -3.70
CA THR A 171 23.20 -25.96 -4.61
C THR A 171 23.49 -27.46 -4.75
N PHE A 172 22.46 -28.22 -5.09
CA PHE A 172 22.61 -29.63 -5.46
C PHE A 172 22.94 -29.76 -6.94
N LEU A 173 23.90 -30.63 -7.26
CA LEU A 173 24.25 -30.95 -8.63
C LEU A 173 23.44 -32.13 -9.17
N TYR A 174 23.18 -32.11 -10.47
CA TYR A 174 22.61 -33.25 -11.16
C TYR A 174 23.65 -34.37 -11.22
N THR A 175 23.29 -35.55 -10.74
CA THR A 175 24.18 -36.72 -10.73
C THR A 175 23.43 -37.94 -11.20
N GLU A 176 24.11 -38.79 -11.98
CA GLU A 176 23.60 -40.10 -12.36
C GLU A 176 23.68 -41.12 -11.21
N THR A 177 24.40 -40.78 -10.14
CA THR A 177 24.59 -41.66 -8.99
C THR A 177 23.42 -41.55 -8.01
N LYS A 178 23.25 -42.56 -7.15
CA LYS A 178 22.25 -42.51 -6.06
C LYS A 178 22.66 -41.60 -4.89
N GLN A 179 23.87 -41.03 -4.92
CA GLN A 179 24.41 -40.20 -3.85
C GLN A 179 24.28 -38.74 -4.26
N PRO A 180 23.39 -37.94 -3.64
CA PRO A 180 23.28 -36.52 -3.97
C PRO A 180 24.61 -35.80 -3.73
N LYS A 181 24.98 -34.95 -4.68
CA LYS A 181 26.19 -34.13 -4.63
C LYS A 181 25.80 -32.66 -4.39
N ILE A 182 26.48 -32.02 -3.46
CA ILE A 182 26.25 -30.63 -3.06
C ILE A 182 27.50 -29.80 -3.36
N ALA A 183 27.28 -28.55 -3.77
CA ALA A 183 28.31 -27.58 -4.08
C ALA A 183 28.18 -26.36 -3.15
N PHE A 184 29.31 -25.89 -2.63
CA PHE A 184 29.42 -24.71 -1.77
C PHE A 184 30.28 -23.65 -2.45
N LEU A 185 29.72 -22.47 -2.65
CA LEU A 185 30.48 -21.26 -2.94
C LEU A 185 30.81 -20.59 -1.61
N TYR A 186 32.08 -20.49 -1.26
CA TYR A 186 32.49 -20.02 0.06
C TYR A 186 33.72 -19.12 0.00
N GLU A 187 33.88 -18.30 1.02
CA GLU A 187 35.06 -17.46 1.19
C GLU A 187 36.09 -18.14 2.11
N ALA A 188 37.30 -18.32 1.60
CA ALA A 188 38.40 -18.94 2.32
C ALA A 188 39.21 -17.87 3.10
N GLY A 189 38.98 -17.79 4.41
CA GLY A 189 39.69 -16.85 5.28
C GLY A 189 39.10 -15.45 5.25
N SER A 190 39.91 -14.42 5.54
CA SER A 190 39.45 -13.03 5.73
C SER A 190 39.92 -12.09 4.61
N GLY A 191 40.06 -12.60 3.38
CA GLY A 191 40.75 -11.90 2.29
C GLY A 191 40.09 -12.04 0.92
N GLY A 192 38.79 -12.35 0.84
CA GLY A 192 38.07 -12.39 -0.44
C GLY A 192 38.41 -13.56 -1.36
N ASP A 193 39.14 -14.59 -0.91
CA ASP A 193 39.42 -15.79 -1.72
C ASP A 193 38.14 -16.63 -1.86
N VAL A 194 37.34 -16.33 -2.88
CA VAL A 194 36.10 -17.06 -3.17
C VAL A 194 36.43 -18.36 -3.91
N ARG A 195 35.90 -19.47 -3.41
CA ARG A 195 36.17 -20.82 -3.92
C ARG A 195 34.89 -21.65 -4.03
N LEU A 196 34.93 -22.65 -4.91
CA LEU A 196 33.87 -23.64 -5.08
C LEU A 196 34.37 -25.00 -4.60
N ALA A 197 33.64 -25.62 -3.68
CA ALA A 197 33.89 -26.99 -3.24
C ALA A 197 32.67 -27.90 -3.48
N THR A 198 32.91 -29.14 -3.91
CA THR A 198 31.84 -30.13 -4.11
C THR A 198 32.05 -31.38 -3.26
N TYR A 199 30.96 -31.92 -2.72
CA TYR A 199 30.97 -33.09 -1.84
C TYR A 199 29.80 -34.02 -2.12
N ARG A 200 29.97 -35.32 -1.85
CA ARG A 200 28.82 -36.25 -1.74
C ARG A 200 28.21 -36.15 -0.36
N LEU A 201 26.91 -35.87 -0.31
CA LEU A 201 26.18 -35.72 0.94
C LEU A 201 26.05 -37.04 1.72
N VAL A 202 26.07 -38.17 1.02
CA VAL A 202 26.00 -39.52 1.61
C VAL A 202 27.09 -40.44 1.11
N ASP A 203 27.52 -41.38 1.95
CA ASP A 203 28.49 -42.42 1.62
C ASP A 203 27.89 -43.52 0.73
N GLU A 204 28.69 -44.51 0.34
CA GLU A 204 28.25 -45.61 -0.54
C GLU A 204 27.12 -46.46 0.07
N LYS A 205 26.94 -46.40 1.40
CA LYS A 205 25.88 -47.07 2.14
C LYS A 205 24.65 -46.18 2.36
N LEU A 206 24.63 -44.99 1.74
CA LEU A 206 23.59 -43.97 1.89
C LEU A 206 23.45 -43.43 3.33
N ALA A 207 24.49 -43.54 4.14
CA ALA A 207 24.61 -42.86 5.43
C ALA A 207 25.19 -41.46 5.21
N TRP A 208 24.86 -40.51 6.08
CA TRP A 208 25.38 -39.15 5.98
C TRP A 208 26.91 -39.14 5.96
N SER A 209 27.50 -38.46 4.98
CA SER A 209 28.94 -38.33 4.82
C SER A 209 29.55 -37.49 5.94
N LYS A 210 30.88 -37.59 6.11
CA LYS A 210 31.64 -36.58 6.86
C LYS A 210 32.19 -35.56 5.86
N PHE A 211 32.26 -34.28 6.19
CA PHE A 211 32.88 -33.26 5.34
C PHE A 211 34.35 -33.03 5.74
N ASP A 212 35.20 -34.06 5.52
CA ASP A 212 36.65 -33.93 5.69
C ASP A 212 37.24 -33.39 4.39
N THR A 213 37.80 -32.18 4.44
CA THR A 213 38.33 -31.46 3.29
C THR A 213 39.45 -32.21 2.58
N THR A 214 40.18 -33.10 3.26
CA THR A 214 41.30 -33.85 2.67
C THR A 214 40.90 -35.13 1.96
N LYS A 215 39.74 -35.69 2.33
CA LYS A 215 39.32 -37.03 1.87
C LYS A 215 38.06 -37.01 1.02
N HIS A 216 37.14 -36.11 1.32
CA HIS A 216 35.78 -36.16 0.77
C HIS A 216 35.46 -34.98 -0.15
N ARG A 217 36.32 -33.95 -0.17
CA ARG A 217 36.22 -32.85 -1.13
C ARG A 217 36.60 -33.36 -2.52
N GLU A 218 35.65 -33.38 -3.45
CA GLU A 218 35.88 -33.91 -4.79
C GLU A 218 36.46 -32.87 -5.75
N ASN A 219 35.99 -31.63 -5.63
CA ASN A 219 36.49 -30.47 -6.35
C ASN A 219 36.74 -29.32 -5.37
N ASP A 220 37.79 -28.55 -5.63
CA ASP A 220 38.21 -27.33 -4.92
C ASP A 220 38.75 -26.38 -5.97
N ILE A 221 37.96 -25.39 -6.35
CA ILE A 221 38.24 -24.49 -7.47
C ILE A 221 38.34 -23.08 -6.93
N GLY A 222 39.43 -22.40 -7.26
CA GLY A 222 39.63 -20.99 -6.94
C GLY A 222 41.05 -20.51 -7.25
N PRO A 223 41.28 -19.19 -7.19
CA PRO A 223 40.31 -18.15 -6.83
C PRO A 223 39.28 -17.91 -7.95
N LEU A 224 38.02 -17.72 -7.55
CA LEU A 224 36.91 -17.31 -8.41
C LEU A 224 36.76 -15.78 -8.39
N ASP A 225 35.78 -15.27 -9.12
CA ASP A 225 35.41 -13.85 -9.05
C ASP A 225 35.05 -13.43 -7.62
N GLU A 226 35.58 -12.31 -7.13
CA GLU A 226 35.34 -11.82 -5.76
C GLU A 226 33.87 -11.48 -5.51
N GLY A 227 33.13 -11.09 -6.55
CA GLY A 227 31.70 -10.80 -6.53
C GLY A 227 30.82 -12.04 -6.77
N ALA A 228 31.40 -13.24 -6.87
CA ALA A 228 30.62 -14.46 -7.07
C ALA A 228 29.60 -14.67 -5.96
N SER A 229 28.33 -14.85 -6.37
CA SER A 229 27.19 -14.84 -5.45
C SER A 229 26.10 -15.88 -5.72
N HIS A 230 26.05 -16.50 -6.90
CA HIS A 230 25.07 -17.57 -7.20
C HIS A 230 25.72 -18.81 -7.82
N LEU A 231 25.05 -19.95 -7.60
CA LEU A 231 25.34 -21.22 -8.25
C LEU A 231 24.13 -21.69 -9.05
N ILE A 232 24.32 -21.98 -10.33
CA ILE A 232 23.28 -22.50 -11.22
C ILE A 232 23.61 -23.95 -11.57
N PRO A 233 22.90 -24.95 -11.01
CA PRO A 233 23.11 -26.34 -11.36
C PRO A 233 22.58 -26.62 -12.77
N VAL A 234 23.41 -27.23 -13.61
CA VAL A 234 23.10 -27.50 -15.02
C VAL A 234 22.67 -28.96 -15.19
N PRO A 235 21.46 -29.25 -15.73
CA PRO A 235 21.01 -30.62 -15.96
C PRO A 235 21.90 -31.40 -16.93
N ASN A 236 21.94 -32.73 -16.75
CA ASN A 236 22.59 -33.64 -17.69
C ASN A 236 21.66 -33.89 -18.90
N ASP A 237 22.21 -34.16 -20.08
CA ASP A 237 21.43 -34.67 -21.22
C ASP A 237 21.04 -36.14 -20.96
N PRO A 238 19.75 -36.48 -20.78
CA PRO A 238 19.31 -37.85 -20.51
C PRO A 238 19.58 -38.83 -21.68
N GLY A 239 19.83 -38.31 -22.88
CA GLY A 239 19.97 -39.09 -24.11
C GLY A 239 21.40 -39.57 -24.42
N GLN A 240 22.43 -38.98 -23.80
CA GLN A 240 23.83 -39.31 -24.10
C GLN A 240 24.56 -39.93 -22.91
N LYS A 241 24.97 -41.19 -23.06
CA LYS A 241 25.92 -41.82 -22.13
C LYS A 241 27.31 -41.21 -22.34
N ARG A 242 27.82 -40.50 -21.34
CA ARG A 242 29.17 -39.93 -21.33
C ARG A 242 30.24 -41.03 -21.41
N TYR A 243 31.02 -41.05 -22.49
CA TYR A 243 32.21 -41.89 -22.59
C TYR A 243 33.44 -41.10 -22.11
N ILE A 244 33.72 -41.16 -20.80
CA ILE A 244 34.93 -40.56 -20.24
C ILE A 244 36.15 -41.42 -20.64
N VAL A 245 36.94 -40.92 -21.59
CA VAL A 245 38.21 -41.56 -21.97
C VAL A 245 39.23 -41.31 -20.87
N ARG A 246 39.64 -42.38 -20.16
CA ARG A 246 40.74 -42.31 -19.19
C ARG A 246 42.04 -41.90 -19.92
N ASN A 247 42.69 -40.82 -19.46
CA ASN A 247 43.92 -40.23 -20.03
C ASN A 247 43.75 -39.43 -21.34
N ALA A 248 42.68 -38.64 -21.48
CA ALA A 248 42.61 -37.65 -22.56
C ALA A 248 43.65 -36.51 -22.34
N THR A 249 44.30 -36.05 -23.41
CA THR A 249 45.27 -34.94 -23.38
C THR A 249 44.62 -33.57 -23.12
N VAL A 250 43.32 -33.45 -23.37
CA VAL A 250 42.48 -32.29 -23.04
C VAL A 250 41.15 -32.83 -22.52
N SER A 251 40.77 -32.49 -21.28
CA SER A 251 39.43 -32.79 -20.76
C SER A 251 38.43 -31.82 -21.39
N LYS A 252 37.43 -32.37 -22.09
CA LYS A 252 36.32 -31.60 -22.64
C LYS A 252 35.21 -31.47 -21.61
N ALA A 253 34.53 -30.33 -21.60
CA ALA A 253 33.39 -30.07 -20.73
C ALA A 253 32.10 -30.56 -21.36
N TYR A 254 31.26 -31.24 -20.59
CA TYR A 254 29.93 -31.68 -21.02
C TYR A 254 28.85 -31.16 -20.07
N LEU A 255 27.58 -31.19 -20.50
CA LEU A 255 26.41 -30.76 -19.72
C LEU A 255 26.16 -31.64 -18.49
N GLY A 256 26.15 -31.06 -17.30
CA GLY A 256 25.93 -31.78 -16.04
C GLY A 256 26.73 -31.26 -14.86
N GLY A 257 26.96 -29.95 -14.85
CA GLY A 257 27.88 -29.26 -13.96
C GLY A 257 27.20 -28.12 -13.22
N VAL A 258 27.95 -27.05 -12.99
CA VAL A 258 27.46 -25.84 -12.32
C VAL A 258 28.07 -24.59 -12.94
N VAL A 259 27.27 -23.54 -13.09
CA VAL A 259 27.76 -22.19 -13.40
C VAL A 259 27.88 -21.40 -12.10
N VAL A 260 29.06 -20.82 -11.87
CA VAL A 260 29.29 -19.78 -10.86
C VAL A 260 29.07 -18.43 -11.51
N VAL A 261 28.14 -17.65 -10.95
CA VAL A 261 27.80 -16.30 -11.43
C VAL A 261 28.61 -15.28 -10.61
N GLY A 262 29.58 -14.64 -11.26
CA GLY A 262 30.37 -13.51 -10.73
C GLY A 262 29.95 -12.17 -11.32
N GLU A 263 30.54 -11.10 -10.78
CA GLU A 263 30.28 -9.73 -11.21
C GLU A 263 31.08 -9.36 -12.46
N THR A 264 32.27 -9.92 -12.65
CA THR A 264 33.12 -9.64 -13.84
C THR A 264 33.25 -10.82 -14.79
N LYS A 265 33.00 -12.05 -14.33
CA LYS A 265 33.05 -13.27 -15.15
C LYS A 265 32.14 -14.38 -14.62
N PHE A 266 31.75 -15.28 -15.50
CA PHE A 266 31.11 -16.55 -15.15
C PHE A 266 32.08 -17.71 -15.30
N THR A 267 31.90 -18.73 -14.46
CA THR A 267 32.73 -19.94 -14.48
C THR A 267 31.85 -21.18 -14.51
N TYR A 268 31.87 -21.92 -15.60
CA TYR A 268 31.24 -23.23 -15.71
C TYR A 268 32.23 -24.33 -15.29
N LEU A 269 31.80 -25.19 -14.37
CA LEU A 269 32.50 -26.42 -13.98
C LEU A 269 31.70 -27.63 -14.44
N ASP A 270 32.30 -28.50 -15.26
CA ASP A 270 31.80 -29.88 -15.42
C ASP A 270 32.32 -30.73 -14.26
N ASP A 271 31.41 -31.11 -13.37
CA ASP A 271 31.73 -31.79 -12.11
C ASP A 271 32.41 -33.15 -12.29
N GLU A 272 32.11 -33.88 -13.38
CA GLU A 272 32.70 -35.21 -13.63
C GLU A 272 34.06 -35.13 -14.32
N SER A 273 34.19 -34.30 -15.36
CA SER A 273 35.45 -34.15 -16.11
C SER A 273 36.43 -33.19 -15.45
N LYS A 274 35.96 -32.37 -14.50
CA LYS A 274 36.69 -31.29 -13.82
C LYS A 274 37.19 -30.21 -14.76
N SER A 275 36.64 -30.13 -15.97
CA SER A 275 36.97 -29.07 -16.92
C SER A 275 36.23 -27.79 -16.55
N ILE A 276 36.89 -26.66 -16.84
CA ILE A 276 36.42 -25.32 -16.49
C ILE A 276 36.34 -24.49 -17.76
N ILE A 277 35.25 -23.75 -17.91
CA ILE A 277 35.06 -22.77 -18.97
C ILE A 277 34.74 -21.43 -18.32
N GLU A 278 35.49 -20.40 -18.68
CA GLU A 278 35.28 -19.04 -18.18
C GLU A 278 34.70 -18.15 -19.29
N TYR A 279 33.84 -17.22 -18.87
CA TYR A 279 33.27 -16.19 -19.74
C TYR A 279 33.40 -14.83 -19.06
N SER A 280 34.16 -13.92 -19.66
CA SER A 280 34.30 -12.55 -19.16
C SER A 280 33.10 -11.71 -19.57
N LEU A 281 32.54 -10.97 -18.62
CA LEU A 281 31.41 -10.08 -18.88
C LEU A 281 31.86 -8.83 -19.64
N PRO A 282 31.02 -8.32 -20.57
CA PRO A 282 31.30 -7.04 -21.24
C PRO A 282 31.37 -5.85 -20.27
N SER A 283 30.51 -5.86 -19.26
CA SER A 283 30.41 -4.86 -18.20
C SER A 283 30.20 -5.54 -16.84
N PRO A 284 30.88 -5.09 -15.78
CA PRO A 284 30.63 -5.59 -14.44
C PRO A 284 29.17 -5.41 -14.05
N THR A 285 28.52 -6.48 -13.58
CA THR A 285 27.08 -6.48 -13.30
C THR A 285 26.79 -7.29 -12.04
N ILE A 286 26.04 -6.70 -11.11
CA ILE A 286 25.64 -7.36 -9.86
C ILE A 286 24.30 -8.06 -10.08
N PHE A 287 24.36 -9.38 -10.29
CA PHE A 287 23.17 -10.22 -10.37
C PHE A 287 22.59 -10.47 -8.98
N VAL A 288 21.25 -10.48 -8.87
CA VAL A 288 20.53 -10.64 -7.60
C VAL A 288 19.63 -11.88 -7.59
N ALA A 289 19.09 -12.28 -8.73
CA ALA A 289 18.23 -13.44 -8.86
C ALA A 289 18.44 -14.15 -10.21
N TRP A 290 18.09 -15.43 -10.27
CA TRP A 290 18.12 -16.21 -11.50
C TRP A 290 16.96 -17.21 -11.57
N VAL A 291 16.60 -17.63 -12.77
CA VAL A 291 15.64 -18.72 -13.00
C VAL A 291 15.95 -19.45 -14.31
N ALA A 292 15.72 -20.76 -14.37
CA ALA A 292 15.86 -21.51 -15.62
C ALA A 292 14.73 -21.17 -16.60
N TYR A 293 15.09 -20.84 -17.84
CA TYR A 293 14.16 -20.75 -18.96
C TYR A 293 13.94 -22.15 -19.55
N ASP A 294 15.05 -22.85 -19.84
CA ASP A 294 15.08 -24.25 -20.25
C ASP A 294 16.38 -24.94 -19.76
N ALA A 295 16.81 -26.03 -20.42
CA ALA A 295 18.01 -26.77 -20.04
C ALA A 295 19.34 -26.02 -20.30
N LEU A 296 19.37 -25.09 -21.25
CA LEU A 296 20.58 -24.38 -21.70
C LEU A 296 20.51 -22.87 -21.46
N ARG A 297 19.30 -22.31 -21.34
CA ARG A 297 19.05 -20.87 -21.20
C ARG A 297 18.55 -20.56 -19.78
N TYR A 298 19.13 -19.53 -19.18
CA TYR A 298 18.81 -19.06 -17.83
C TYR A 298 18.59 -17.55 -17.87
N LEU A 299 17.60 -17.08 -17.12
CA LEU A 299 17.34 -15.66 -16.94
C LEU A 299 18.04 -15.16 -15.70
N LEU A 300 18.75 -14.04 -15.81
CA LEU A 300 19.47 -13.37 -14.73
C LEU A 300 18.93 -11.95 -14.57
N GLY A 301 18.48 -11.61 -13.37
CA GLY A 301 18.07 -10.26 -13.01
C GLY A 301 19.18 -9.56 -12.22
N ASP A 302 19.50 -8.33 -12.60
CA ASP A 302 20.50 -7.51 -11.91
C ASP A 302 19.90 -6.58 -10.86
N MET A 303 20.78 -5.91 -10.09
CA MET A 303 20.39 -4.99 -9.03
C MET A 303 19.66 -3.72 -9.52
N TYR A 304 19.76 -3.41 -10.82
CA TYR A 304 19.16 -2.25 -11.48
C TYR A 304 17.85 -2.61 -12.21
N GLY A 305 17.38 -3.86 -12.12
CA GLY A 305 16.15 -4.31 -12.77
C GLY A 305 16.32 -4.69 -14.25
N ASN A 306 17.54 -4.82 -14.76
CA ASN A 306 17.75 -5.38 -16.08
C ASN A 306 17.67 -6.91 -16.04
N ILE A 307 17.05 -7.48 -17.07
CA ILE A 307 16.95 -8.93 -17.26
C ILE A 307 17.80 -9.38 -18.43
N HIS A 308 18.61 -10.41 -18.20
CA HIS A 308 19.55 -10.97 -19.16
C HIS A 308 19.27 -12.45 -19.40
N VAL A 309 19.62 -12.96 -20.58
CA VAL A 309 19.62 -14.39 -20.91
C VAL A 309 21.05 -14.89 -20.97
N LEU A 310 21.40 -15.76 -20.04
CA LEU A 310 22.60 -16.59 -20.10
C LEU A 310 22.31 -17.84 -20.92
N THR A 311 23.05 -18.03 -22.01
CA THR A 311 22.98 -19.24 -22.85
C THR A 311 24.26 -20.05 -22.72
N ILE A 312 24.13 -21.33 -22.36
CA ILE A 312 25.24 -22.28 -22.41
C ILE A 312 25.37 -22.76 -23.85
N VAL A 313 26.46 -22.35 -24.52
CA VAL A 313 26.71 -22.69 -25.91
C VAL A 313 27.31 -24.08 -25.98
N THR A 314 26.64 -24.97 -26.71
CA THR A 314 27.03 -26.37 -26.86
C THR A 314 27.27 -26.74 -28.32
N GLN A 315 28.20 -27.67 -28.54
CA GLN A 315 28.35 -28.41 -29.77
C GLN A 315 28.04 -29.88 -29.47
N ASP A 316 26.91 -30.39 -29.97
CA ASP A 316 26.30 -31.64 -29.50
C ASP A 316 26.00 -31.60 -27.98
N ALA A 317 26.81 -32.26 -27.16
CA ALA A 317 26.73 -32.20 -25.69
C ALA A 317 27.98 -31.59 -25.03
N GLU A 318 28.98 -31.21 -25.84
CA GLU A 318 30.18 -30.52 -25.36
C GLU A 318 29.86 -29.05 -25.13
N VAL A 319 30.12 -28.55 -23.93
CA VAL A 319 30.01 -27.13 -23.63
C VAL A 319 31.24 -26.44 -24.20
N ILE A 320 31.03 -25.46 -25.07
CA ILE A 320 32.12 -24.72 -25.74
C ILE A 320 32.26 -23.28 -25.23
N GLY A 321 31.22 -22.74 -24.59
CA GLY A 321 31.21 -21.37 -24.09
C GLY A 321 29.90 -21.00 -23.41
N MET A 322 29.82 -19.74 -23.02
CA MET A 322 28.61 -19.10 -22.52
C MET A 322 28.44 -17.78 -23.27
N ASP A 323 27.19 -17.34 -23.42
CA ASP A 323 26.86 -16.02 -23.97
C ASP A 323 25.82 -15.34 -23.07
N LEU A 324 25.87 -14.02 -22.99
CA LEU A 324 24.95 -13.21 -22.19
C LEU A 324 24.38 -12.08 -23.03
N HIS A 325 23.05 -12.05 -23.14
CA HIS A 325 22.34 -10.97 -23.82
C HIS A 325 21.40 -10.25 -22.87
N LEU A 326 21.38 -8.92 -22.94
CA LEU A 326 20.41 -8.08 -22.27
C LEU A 326 19.07 -8.11 -23.04
N LEU A 327 17.98 -8.43 -22.35
CA LEU A 327 16.64 -8.47 -22.94
C LEU A 327 15.85 -7.17 -22.75
N GLY A 328 15.97 -6.54 -21.59
CA GLY A 328 15.17 -5.36 -21.23
C GLY A 328 15.15 -5.10 -19.74
N GLN A 329 14.15 -4.33 -19.30
CA GLN A 329 13.95 -3.94 -17.89
C GLN A 329 12.69 -4.56 -17.31
N ILE A 330 12.77 -4.91 -16.03
CA ILE A 330 11.73 -5.45 -15.16
C ILE A 330 11.85 -4.80 -13.77
N SER A 331 10.90 -5.04 -12.89
CA SER A 331 11.10 -4.74 -11.46
C SER A 331 12.31 -5.49 -10.91
N LYS A 332 13.08 -4.87 -10.02
CA LYS A 332 14.24 -5.52 -9.37
C LYS A 332 13.81 -6.84 -8.71
N PRO A 333 14.30 -8.00 -9.19
CA PRO A 333 13.83 -9.28 -8.68
C PRO A 333 14.46 -9.60 -7.33
N THR A 334 13.62 -10.00 -6.37
CA THR A 334 14.05 -10.72 -5.17
C THR A 334 13.96 -12.23 -5.39
N VAL A 335 12.95 -12.68 -6.13
CA VAL A 335 12.77 -14.08 -6.53
C VAL A 335 12.19 -14.12 -7.94
N MET A 336 12.64 -15.06 -8.76
CA MET A 336 12.07 -15.32 -10.09
C MET A 336 11.58 -16.75 -10.19
N VAL A 337 10.40 -16.95 -10.76
CA VAL A 337 9.80 -18.29 -10.90
C VAL A 337 9.25 -18.46 -12.32
N ASN A 338 9.65 -19.52 -13.00
CA ASN A 338 9.11 -19.89 -14.30
C ASN A 338 7.73 -20.53 -14.11
N ILE A 339 6.68 -19.85 -14.57
CA ILE A 339 5.28 -20.28 -14.45
C ILE A 339 4.92 -21.31 -15.53
N GLY A 340 5.61 -21.30 -16.67
CA GLY A 340 5.27 -22.10 -17.86
C GLY A 340 4.82 -21.20 -19.02
N ASP A 341 4.74 -21.76 -20.23
CA ASP A 341 4.29 -21.06 -21.44
C ASP A 341 5.02 -19.72 -21.73
N GLY A 342 6.30 -19.65 -21.39
CA GLY A 342 7.12 -18.44 -21.52
C GLY A 342 6.78 -17.34 -20.50
N MET A 343 5.98 -17.63 -19.48
CA MET A 343 5.62 -16.68 -18.42
C MET A 343 6.47 -16.87 -17.16
N PHE A 344 6.85 -15.76 -16.55
CA PHE A 344 7.70 -15.70 -15.37
C PHE A 344 7.11 -14.74 -14.34
N LEU A 345 7.12 -15.15 -13.08
CA LEU A 345 6.90 -14.24 -11.95
C LEU A 345 8.23 -13.56 -11.62
N ILE A 346 8.18 -12.24 -11.55
CA ILE A 346 9.21 -11.37 -10.98
C ILE A 346 8.70 -10.89 -9.61
N GLY A 347 9.04 -11.62 -8.55
CA GLY A 347 8.70 -11.25 -7.18
C GLY A 347 9.69 -10.20 -6.67
N SER A 348 9.18 -9.04 -6.25
CA SER A 348 10.01 -7.93 -5.78
C SER A 348 9.66 -7.52 -4.35
N HIS A 349 10.71 -7.23 -3.56
CA HIS A 349 10.60 -6.60 -2.25
C HIS A 349 10.55 -5.07 -2.33
N GLU A 350 11.27 -4.48 -3.29
CA GLU A 350 11.55 -3.04 -3.38
C GLU A 350 10.79 -2.33 -4.50
N GLY A 351 9.90 -3.05 -5.20
CA GLY A 351 9.06 -2.53 -6.27
C GLY A 351 7.84 -3.42 -6.48
N ASP A 352 6.99 -3.07 -7.43
CA ASP A 352 5.82 -3.88 -7.77
C ASP A 352 6.26 -5.24 -8.32
N SER A 353 5.59 -6.30 -7.90
CA SER A 353 5.86 -7.62 -8.48
C SER A 353 5.19 -7.71 -9.86
N GLN A 354 5.81 -8.41 -10.80
CA GLN A 354 5.34 -8.46 -12.19
C GLN A 354 5.18 -9.89 -12.67
N VAL A 355 4.23 -10.12 -13.56
CA VAL A 355 4.17 -11.32 -14.40
C VAL A 355 4.61 -10.89 -15.79
N VAL A 356 5.69 -11.48 -16.30
CA VAL A 356 6.26 -11.13 -17.60
C VAL A 356 6.21 -12.32 -18.54
N LYS A 357 5.94 -12.06 -19.81
CA LYS A 357 6.10 -13.02 -20.90
C LYS A 357 7.40 -12.75 -21.63
N ILE A 358 8.19 -13.80 -21.81
CA ILE A 358 9.47 -13.78 -22.49
C ILE A 358 9.41 -14.81 -23.60
N ASP A 359 9.55 -14.33 -24.84
CA ASP A 359 9.61 -15.19 -26.02
C ASP A 359 11.04 -15.15 -26.57
N LEU A 360 11.72 -16.30 -26.51
CA LEU A 360 13.07 -16.49 -27.04
C LEU A 360 13.09 -17.28 -28.35
N ASP A 361 11.92 -17.66 -28.87
CA ASP A 361 11.80 -18.44 -30.11
C ASP A 361 11.50 -17.54 -31.33
N ASP A 362 11.14 -16.27 -31.09
CA ASP A 362 11.01 -15.24 -32.12
C ASP A 362 12.38 -14.69 -32.60
N ILE A 363 12.39 -14.01 -33.75
CA ILE A 363 13.58 -13.40 -34.36
C ILE A 363 14.16 -12.30 -33.45
N GLU A 364 13.29 -11.57 -32.75
CA GLU A 364 13.66 -10.56 -31.76
C GLU A 364 13.17 -10.98 -30.38
N TRP A 365 14.10 -11.20 -29.45
CA TRP A 365 13.76 -11.54 -28.08
C TRP A 365 13.07 -10.35 -27.41
N LYS A 366 11.87 -10.58 -26.86
CA LYS A 366 11.05 -9.53 -26.26
C LYS A 366 10.56 -9.91 -24.88
N VAL A 367 10.57 -8.93 -23.99
CA VAL A 367 9.93 -9.00 -22.66
C VAL A 367 8.65 -8.16 -22.70
N THR A 368 7.54 -8.74 -22.25
CA THR A 368 6.23 -8.05 -22.16
C THR A 368 5.67 -8.23 -20.76
N VAL A 369 5.36 -7.13 -20.07
CA VAL A 369 4.68 -7.19 -18.76
C VAL A 369 3.20 -7.49 -19.00
N LEU A 370 2.71 -8.60 -18.46
CA LEU A 370 1.30 -9.02 -18.54
C LEU A 370 0.48 -8.49 -17.37
N GLN A 371 1.04 -8.54 -16.17
CA GLN A 371 0.36 -8.16 -14.93
C GLN A 371 1.35 -7.49 -13.98
N THR A 372 0.88 -6.50 -13.23
CA THR A 372 1.63 -5.86 -12.15
C THR A 372 0.84 -5.98 -10.85
N MET A 373 1.53 -6.28 -9.76
CA MET A 373 0.97 -6.50 -8.43
C MET A 373 1.53 -5.43 -7.50
N ASP A 374 0.65 -4.56 -7.01
CA ASP A 374 1.04 -3.41 -6.19
C ASP A 374 1.81 -3.84 -4.93
N ASN A 375 2.96 -3.21 -4.70
CA ASN A 375 3.80 -3.41 -3.54
C ASN A 375 4.18 -2.09 -2.86
N VAL A 376 3.63 -1.85 -1.67
CA VAL A 376 3.90 -0.64 -0.88
C VAL A 376 5.24 -0.75 -0.11
N ALA A 377 5.89 -1.92 -0.16
CA ALA A 377 7.14 -2.17 0.53
C ALA A 377 8.39 -1.66 -0.21
N PRO A 378 9.48 -1.38 0.54
CA PRO A 378 9.47 -1.03 1.96
C PRO A 378 8.85 0.36 2.15
N VAL A 379 8.07 0.56 3.23
CA VAL A 379 7.65 1.90 3.64
C VAL A 379 8.82 2.57 4.37
N LEU A 380 9.50 3.50 3.72
CA LEU A 380 10.69 4.18 4.27
C LEU A 380 10.31 5.35 5.20
N ASP A 381 9.26 6.08 4.81
CA ASP A 381 8.65 7.15 5.57
C ASP A 381 7.20 7.31 5.09
N PHE A 382 6.33 7.93 5.90
CA PHE A 382 4.99 8.29 5.43
C PHE A 382 4.44 9.49 6.20
N GLU A 383 3.48 10.16 5.58
CA GLU A 383 2.69 11.22 6.21
C GLU A 383 1.20 10.95 6.09
N VAL A 384 0.44 11.45 7.07
CA VAL A 384 -1.01 11.36 7.09
C VAL A 384 -1.57 12.68 6.56
N MET A 385 -2.33 12.61 5.48
CA MET A 385 -2.98 13.76 4.87
C MET A 385 -4.49 13.69 5.10
N ASP A 386 -5.05 14.71 5.75
CA ASP A 386 -6.50 14.90 5.85
C ASP A 386 -6.96 15.99 4.87
N LEU A 387 -7.96 15.67 4.07
CA LEU A 387 -8.63 16.59 3.14
C LEU A 387 -9.86 17.27 3.76
N GLY A 388 -10.36 16.76 4.90
CA GLY A 388 -11.64 17.13 5.49
C GLY A 388 -11.64 18.45 6.24
N ASN A 389 -10.52 18.86 6.86
CA ASN A 389 -10.44 20.05 7.70
C ASN A 389 -9.22 20.91 7.37
N ARG A 390 -9.37 21.81 6.38
CA ARG A 390 -8.34 22.81 6.05
C ARG A 390 -8.50 24.13 6.80
N ASP A 391 -9.68 24.39 7.36
CA ASP A 391 -10.00 25.61 8.09
C ASP A 391 -10.48 25.20 9.48
N GLY A 392 -9.77 25.59 10.55
CA GLY A 392 -10.01 25.22 11.95
C GLY A 392 -11.36 25.64 12.58
N GLU A 393 -12.44 25.72 11.80
CA GLU A 393 -13.77 26.16 12.22
C GLU A 393 -14.71 25.01 12.67
N THR A 394 -14.35 23.74 12.49
CA THR A 394 -15.15 22.61 13.02
C THR A 394 -14.27 21.45 13.50
N GLN A 395 -14.17 21.27 14.81
CA GLN A 395 -13.65 20.05 15.45
C GLN A 395 -14.63 18.88 15.24
N SER A 396 -14.71 18.34 14.02
CA SER A 396 -15.27 17.01 13.79
C SER A 396 -14.13 16.00 13.72
N ASN A 397 -14.29 14.86 14.40
CA ASN A 397 -13.30 13.77 14.50
C ASN A 397 -12.41 13.65 13.25
N GLU A 398 -11.16 14.08 13.41
CA GLU A 398 -10.15 14.40 12.36
C GLU A 398 -9.75 13.22 11.45
N TYR A 399 -10.28 12.01 11.70
CA TYR A 399 -9.92 10.80 10.97
C TYR A 399 -11.14 9.91 10.65
N SER A 400 -12.36 10.38 10.92
CA SER A 400 -13.60 9.58 10.79
C SER A 400 -14.22 9.59 9.39
N THR A 401 -13.70 10.38 8.44
CA THR A 401 -14.39 10.68 7.18
C THR A 401 -14.15 9.68 6.05
N GLY A 402 -13.23 8.71 6.19
CA GLY A 402 -12.82 7.83 5.09
C GLY A 402 -11.99 8.53 4.00
N GLN A 403 -11.57 9.78 4.25
CA GLN A 403 -10.79 10.59 3.31
C GLN A 403 -9.32 10.80 3.72
N ALA A 404 -8.94 10.35 4.92
CA ALA A 404 -7.54 10.37 5.32
C ALA A 404 -6.72 9.49 4.36
N ARG A 405 -5.65 10.06 3.80
CA ARG A 405 -4.72 9.37 2.91
C ARG A 405 -3.41 9.18 3.64
N LEU A 406 -2.87 7.97 3.55
CA LEU A 406 -1.53 7.67 4.00
C LEU A 406 -0.63 7.77 2.78
N VAL A 407 0.24 8.77 2.75
CA VAL A 407 1.17 8.98 1.64
C VAL A 407 2.53 8.45 2.03
N THR A 408 2.93 7.34 1.42
CA THR A 408 4.14 6.58 1.74
C THR A 408 5.25 6.80 0.71
N GLY A 409 6.48 6.91 1.20
CA GLY A 409 7.68 6.76 0.40
C GLY A 409 7.99 5.28 0.32
N SER A 410 7.76 4.70 -0.85
CA SER A 410 7.77 3.25 -1.06
C SER A 410 8.77 2.85 -2.13
N GLY A 411 9.29 1.64 -2.00
CA GLY A 411 10.25 1.09 -2.94
C GLY A 411 11.66 1.68 -2.82
N ALA A 412 12.57 1.21 -3.66
CA ALA A 412 13.94 1.68 -3.71
C ALA A 412 14.45 1.82 -5.15
N PHE A 413 15.42 2.71 -5.33
CA PHE A 413 16.13 2.99 -6.57
C PHE A 413 15.14 3.33 -7.70
N GLU A 414 15.28 2.72 -8.88
CA GLU A 414 14.41 2.93 -10.03
C GLU A 414 12.94 2.57 -9.75
N SER A 415 12.69 1.65 -8.81
CA SER A 415 11.33 1.29 -8.35
C SER A 415 10.79 2.21 -7.25
N GLY A 416 11.56 3.21 -6.84
CA GLY A 416 11.14 4.19 -5.84
C GLY A 416 9.95 5.02 -6.31
N SER A 417 8.96 5.14 -5.44
CA SER A 417 7.65 5.76 -5.72
C SER A 417 7.07 6.44 -4.50
N LEU A 418 6.18 7.40 -4.76
CA LEU A 418 5.29 7.95 -3.74
C LEU A 418 3.92 7.26 -3.89
N ARG A 419 3.37 6.70 -2.82
CA ARG A 419 2.09 5.96 -2.90
C ARG A 419 1.05 6.55 -1.96
N SER A 420 -0.14 6.79 -2.46
CA SER A 420 -1.28 7.20 -1.66
C SER A 420 -2.16 6.00 -1.37
N VAL A 421 -2.19 5.59 -0.10
CA VAL A 421 -2.98 4.49 0.43
C VAL A 421 -4.23 5.07 1.09
N ARG A 422 -5.41 4.73 0.56
CA ARG A 422 -6.71 5.25 1.05
C ARG A 422 -7.72 4.11 1.21
N SER A 423 -8.63 4.22 2.17
CA SER A 423 -9.78 3.32 2.24
C SER A 423 -10.84 3.77 1.23
N GLY A 424 -11.36 2.86 0.42
CA GLY A 424 -12.34 3.17 -0.61
C GLY A 424 -13.33 2.03 -0.84
N VAL A 425 -14.36 2.29 -1.63
CA VAL A 425 -15.34 1.31 -2.10
C VAL A 425 -14.98 0.91 -3.53
N GLY A 426 -14.85 -0.39 -3.77
CA GLY A 426 -14.61 -0.91 -5.11
C GLY A 426 -15.86 -0.82 -5.99
N LEU A 427 -15.67 -0.45 -7.26
CA LEU A 427 -16.62 -0.75 -8.32
C LEU A 427 -16.14 -1.99 -9.04
N LYS A 428 -16.91 -3.07 -8.95
CA LYS A 428 -16.62 -4.31 -9.68
C LYS A 428 -17.25 -4.22 -11.06
N ASP A 429 -16.41 -4.13 -12.09
CA ASP A 429 -16.86 -4.13 -13.48
C ASP A 429 -17.49 -5.49 -13.82
N LEU A 430 -18.77 -5.49 -14.17
CA LEU A 430 -19.51 -6.67 -14.64
C LEU A 430 -19.37 -6.85 -16.16
N GLY A 431 -19.11 -5.74 -16.88
CA GLY A 431 -18.85 -5.74 -18.31
C GLY A 431 -18.68 -4.34 -18.89
N ILE A 432 -17.98 -4.27 -20.02
CA ILE A 432 -17.87 -3.06 -20.85
C ILE A 432 -19.01 -3.13 -21.88
N LEU A 433 -19.89 -2.14 -21.87
CA LEU A 433 -21.00 -2.04 -22.82
C LEU A 433 -20.55 -1.55 -24.19
N VAL A 434 -19.74 -0.50 -24.19
CA VAL A 434 -19.20 0.12 -25.40
C VAL A 434 -17.76 0.55 -25.09
N ASP A 435 -16.85 0.15 -25.98
CA ASP A 435 -15.46 0.59 -25.98
C ASP A 435 -15.29 1.77 -26.95
N GLU A 436 -14.30 2.64 -26.70
CA GLU A 436 -13.99 3.82 -27.54
C GLU A 436 -15.14 4.83 -27.71
N LEU A 437 -16.03 4.98 -26.71
CA LEU A 437 -17.06 6.02 -26.69
C LEU A 437 -16.61 7.24 -25.87
N GLU A 438 -16.09 8.24 -26.56
CA GLU A 438 -15.54 9.46 -25.94
C GLU A 438 -16.60 10.54 -25.65
N ASP A 439 -16.26 11.49 -24.78
CA ASP A 439 -17.03 12.72 -24.51
C ASP A 439 -18.47 12.54 -23.99
N ILE A 440 -18.77 11.44 -23.28
CA ILE A 440 -20.08 11.22 -22.66
C ILE A 440 -20.39 12.35 -21.65
N ARG A 441 -21.50 13.06 -21.88
CA ARG A 441 -21.95 14.21 -21.06
C ARG A 441 -23.00 13.84 -20.02
N GLY A 442 -23.71 12.74 -20.21
CA GLY A 442 -24.75 12.28 -19.29
C GLY A 442 -25.26 10.90 -19.65
N ILE A 443 -25.69 10.14 -18.63
CA ILE A 443 -26.29 8.82 -18.80
C ILE A 443 -27.59 8.78 -18.00
N PHE A 444 -28.64 8.22 -18.60
CA PHE A 444 -29.96 8.11 -17.98
C PHE A 444 -30.55 6.71 -18.16
N ALA A 445 -30.94 6.09 -17.06
CA ALA A 445 -31.69 4.84 -17.06
C ALA A 445 -33.18 5.11 -17.23
N LEU A 446 -33.83 4.39 -18.14
CA LEU A 446 -35.26 4.49 -18.41
C LEU A 446 -35.91 3.11 -18.46
N ARG A 447 -37.23 3.12 -18.30
CA ARG A 447 -38.11 1.96 -18.47
C ARG A 447 -38.94 2.08 -19.74
N SER A 448 -39.03 0.99 -20.49
CA SER A 448 -39.84 0.87 -21.67
C SER A 448 -41.32 0.83 -21.33
N SER A 449 -41.72 0.49 -20.11
CA SER A 449 -43.13 0.47 -19.74
C SER A 449 -43.31 0.82 -18.28
N ALA A 450 -44.41 1.48 -17.94
CA ALA A 450 -44.81 1.71 -16.55
C ALA A 450 -45.00 0.39 -15.76
N GLN A 451 -45.22 -0.72 -16.47
CA GLN A 451 -45.40 -2.05 -15.88
C GLN A 451 -44.07 -2.79 -15.67
N SER A 452 -42.97 -2.32 -16.28
CA SER A 452 -41.67 -2.94 -16.07
C SER A 452 -41.17 -2.64 -14.64
N ALA A 453 -40.74 -3.69 -13.95
CA ALA A 453 -40.10 -3.55 -12.65
C ALA A 453 -38.63 -3.14 -12.77
N PHE A 454 -38.02 -3.40 -13.92
CA PHE A 454 -36.59 -3.23 -14.20
C PHE A 454 -36.36 -2.14 -15.25
N ASP A 455 -35.19 -1.51 -15.16
CA ASP A 455 -34.67 -0.60 -16.18
C ASP A 455 -34.17 -1.44 -17.36
N ASP A 456 -34.61 -1.09 -18.57
CA ASP A 456 -34.35 -1.83 -19.80
C ASP A 456 -33.87 -0.92 -20.94
N ILE A 457 -33.72 0.38 -20.68
CA ILE A 457 -33.23 1.37 -21.64
C ILE A 457 -32.16 2.22 -20.99
N LEU A 458 -31.08 2.44 -21.72
CA LEU A 458 -30.00 3.33 -21.34
C LEU A 458 -29.84 4.42 -22.40
N VAL A 459 -29.99 5.67 -21.99
CA VAL A 459 -29.79 6.85 -22.85
C VAL A 459 -28.43 7.45 -22.55
N VAL A 460 -27.58 7.57 -23.58
CA VAL A 460 -26.23 8.12 -23.49
C VAL A 460 -26.17 9.42 -24.27
N SER A 461 -25.93 10.52 -23.57
CA SER A 461 -25.84 11.86 -24.17
C SER A 461 -24.40 12.20 -24.53
N LEU A 462 -24.19 12.58 -25.79
CA LEU A 462 -22.94 13.10 -26.33
C LEU A 462 -23.11 14.60 -26.67
N PRO A 463 -22.04 15.34 -27.02
CA PRO A 463 -22.14 16.76 -27.33
C PRO A 463 -23.01 17.07 -28.55
N THR A 464 -23.03 16.19 -29.56
CA THR A 464 -23.75 16.43 -30.83
C THR A 464 -24.88 15.45 -31.10
N GLU A 465 -25.01 14.38 -30.30
CA GLU A 465 -26.01 13.34 -30.51
C GLU A 465 -26.42 12.67 -29.19
N THR A 466 -27.50 11.90 -29.21
CA THR A 466 -27.91 11.03 -28.10
C THR A 466 -28.10 9.61 -28.62
N ARG A 467 -27.42 8.64 -28.01
CA ARG A 467 -27.51 7.21 -28.34
C ARG A 467 -28.38 6.48 -27.33
N ILE A 468 -29.04 5.41 -27.77
CA ILE A 468 -29.97 4.65 -26.94
C ILE A 468 -29.66 3.17 -27.05
N PHE A 469 -29.51 2.51 -25.90
CA PHE A 469 -29.31 1.07 -25.79
C PHE A 469 -30.52 0.43 -25.13
N THR A 470 -30.96 -0.70 -25.67
CA THR A 470 -32.07 -1.49 -25.13
C THR A 470 -31.57 -2.84 -24.64
N PHE A 471 -32.14 -3.30 -23.52
CA PHE A 471 -31.74 -4.52 -22.82
C PHE A 471 -32.87 -5.54 -22.94
N ASN A 472 -32.88 -6.32 -24.01
CA ASN A 472 -33.91 -7.31 -24.32
C ASN A 472 -33.49 -8.71 -23.84
N GLY A 473 -33.42 -8.92 -22.54
CA GLY A 473 -33.06 -10.21 -21.94
C GLY A 473 -31.60 -10.62 -22.19
N GLU A 474 -31.31 -11.32 -23.30
CA GLU A 474 -29.98 -11.86 -23.60
C GLU A 474 -29.05 -10.90 -24.36
N GLU A 475 -29.59 -9.97 -25.16
CA GLU A 475 -28.81 -9.08 -26.04
C GLU A 475 -28.98 -7.59 -25.66
N ILE A 476 -27.89 -6.85 -25.85
CA ILE A 476 -27.82 -5.39 -25.68
C ILE A 476 -27.70 -4.80 -27.09
N GLU A 477 -28.67 -3.99 -27.50
CA GLU A 477 -28.73 -3.44 -28.85
C GLU A 477 -28.83 -1.92 -28.82
N GLU A 478 -28.01 -1.25 -29.64
CA GLU A 478 -28.16 0.17 -29.95
C GLU A 478 -29.32 0.36 -30.95
N VAL A 479 -30.21 1.32 -30.68
CA VAL A 479 -31.40 1.58 -31.50
C VAL A 479 -31.38 2.98 -32.13
N ASP A 480 -31.67 3.04 -33.43
CA ASP A 480 -31.72 4.29 -34.20
C ASP A 480 -32.98 5.15 -33.92
N SER A 481 -33.96 4.60 -33.21
CA SER A 481 -35.15 5.35 -32.79
C SER A 481 -35.81 4.71 -31.57
N PHE A 482 -36.26 5.54 -30.62
CA PHE A 482 -37.02 5.07 -29.47
C PHE A 482 -38.06 6.12 -29.05
N ARG A 483 -39.35 5.78 -29.11
CA ARG A 483 -40.49 6.61 -28.63
C ARG A 483 -40.51 8.08 -29.07
N GLY A 484 -39.85 8.42 -30.17
CA GLY A 484 -39.73 9.81 -30.65
C GLY A 484 -38.77 10.68 -29.83
N LEU A 485 -37.88 10.08 -29.04
CA LEU A 485 -36.76 10.79 -28.42
C LEU A 485 -35.92 11.47 -29.51
N GLN A 486 -35.56 12.74 -29.28
CA GLN A 486 -34.67 13.47 -30.17
C GLN A 486 -33.23 12.98 -29.95
N MET A 487 -32.57 12.58 -31.03
CA MET A 487 -31.21 12.03 -31.02
C MET A 487 -30.18 12.97 -31.66
N ASP A 488 -30.63 14.06 -32.30
CA ASP A 488 -29.84 15.02 -33.08
C ASP A 488 -29.17 16.12 -32.23
N GLY A 489 -29.00 15.89 -30.93
CA GLY A 489 -28.34 16.81 -30.02
C GLY A 489 -28.17 16.25 -28.61
N GLN A 490 -27.59 17.06 -27.74
CA GLN A 490 -27.35 16.72 -26.34
C GLN A 490 -28.67 16.63 -25.55
N THR A 491 -28.84 15.53 -24.82
CA THR A 491 -29.90 15.38 -23.83
C THR A 491 -29.39 15.80 -22.45
N LEU A 492 -30.00 16.85 -21.88
CA LEU A 492 -29.63 17.41 -20.57
C LEU A 492 -30.31 16.66 -19.41
N LEU A 493 -31.49 16.10 -19.64
CA LEU A 493 -32.25 15.33 -18.65
C LEU A 493 -33.18 14.35 -19.37
N ALA A 494 -33.20 13.09 -18.93
CA ALA A 494 -34.23 12.13 -19.29
C ALA A 494 -34.76 11.41 -18.03
N MET A 495 -36.08 11.25 -17.92
CA MET A 495 -36.69 10.54 -16.79
C MET A 495 -38.04 9.90 -17.14
N ASN A 496 -38.39 8.80 -16.47
CA ASN A 496 -39.74 8.25 -16.50
C ASN A 496 -40.70 9.05 -15.60
N LEU A 497 -41.91 9.29 -16.10
CA LEU A 497 -43.00 9.89 -15.35
C LEU A 497 -43.95 8.80 -14.79
N PRO A 498 -44.71 9.09 -13.70
CA PRO A 498 -45.57 8.08 -13.06
C PRO A 498 -46.69 7.51 -13.94
N ASP A 499 -47.05 8.23 -15.01
CA ASP A 499 -48.07 7.82 -15.99
C ASP A 499 -47.52 6.93 -17.11
N GLY A 500 -46.22 6.62 -17.10
CA GLY A 500 -45.55 5.80 -18.11
C GLY A 500 -45.00 6.57 -19.30
N THR A 501 -45.16 7.89 -19.31
CA THR A 501 -44.53 8.76 -20.31
C THR A 501 -43.06 9.03 -19.98
N ILE A 502 -42.30 9.54 -20.95
CA ILE A 502 -40.89 9.89 -20.79
C ILE A 502 -40.73 11.39 -20.96
N LEU A 503 -40.06 12.04 -20.02
CA LEU A 503 -39.65 13.43 -20.13
C LEU A 503 -38.23 13.48 -20.70
N GLN A 504 -38.03 14.22 -21.79
CA GLN A 504 -36.72 14.53 -22.35
C GLN A 504 -36.51 16.04 -22.40
N VAL A 505 -35.33 16.49 -22.00
CA VAL A 505 -34.88 17.87 -22.15
C VAL A 505 -33.64 17.89 -23.02
N THR A 506 -33.71 18.60 -24.14
CA THR A 506 -32.55 18.91 -24.99
C THR A 506 -32.22 20.40 -24.89
N GLU A 507 -31.13 20.85 -25.51
CA GLU A 507 -30.83 22.29 -25.59
C GLU A 507 -31.94 23.08 -26.31
N ALA A 508 -32.70 22.43 -27.19
CA ALA A 508 -33.72 23.06 -28.03
C ALA A 508 -35.12 23.05 -27.40
N SER A 509 -35.49 22.02 -26.63
CA SER A 509 -36.86 21.88 -26.12
C SER A 509 -37.00 20.93 -24.94
N VAL A 510 -38.11 21.08 -24.22
CA VAL A 510 -38.61 20.10 -23.24
C VAL A 510 -39.77 19.35 -23.89
N ALA A 511 -39.75 18.02 -23.88
CA ALA A 511 -40.78 17.18 -24.48
C ALA A 511 -41.25 16.07 -23.53
N ILE A 512 -42.57 15.81 -23.50
CA ILE A 512 -43.17 14.62 -22.88
C ILE A 512 -43.57 13.66 -23.99
N LEU A 513 -43.11 12.42 -23.92
CA LEU A 513 -43.25 11.40 -24.96
C LEU A 513 -44.13 10.25 -24.46
N ASP A 514 -45.13 9.89 -25.26
CA ASP A 514 -46.06 8.80 -24.96
C ASP A 514 -45.44 7.42 -25.25
N PRO A 515 -45.97 6.31 -24.70
CA PRO A 515 -45.53 4.96 -25.04
C PRO A 515 -45.72 4.55 -26.52
N GLY A 516 -46.54 5.29 -27.27
CA GLY A 516 -46.86 5.02 -28.68
C GLY A 516 -45.82 5.53 -29.68
N PRO A 517 -45.87 5.09 -30.95
CA PRO A 517 -44.92 5.52 -31.97
C PRO A 517 -45.16 6.99 -32.39
N SER A 518 -44.19 7.85 -32.07
CA SER A 518 -43.86 9.13 -32.74
C SER A 518 -44.67 10.41 -32.44
N TYR A 519 -45.36 10.55 -31.31
CA TYR A 519 -45.93 11.86 -30.94
C TYR A 519 -45.53 12.30 -29.53
N ALA A 520 -44.91 13.49 -29.44
CA ALA A 520 -44.76 14.20 -28.18
C ALA A 520 -46.15 14.67 -27.70
N VAL A 521 -46.52 14.29 -26.49
CA VAL A 521 -47.76 14.68 -25.81
C VAL A 521 -47.77 16.19 -25.56
N ALA A 522 -46.62 16.73 -25.17
CA ALA A 522 -46.40 18.15 -24.96
C ALA A 522 -44.96 18.49 -25.33
N GLN A 523 -44.76 19.67 -25.90
CA GLN A 523 -43.43 20.23 -26.15
C GLN A 523 -43.42 21.70 -25.78
N TRP A 524 -42.43 22.11 -25.00
CA TRP A 524 -42.15 23.49 -24.68
C TRP A 524 -40.81 23.90 -25.29
N LYS A 525 -40.75 25.11 -25.86
CA LYS A 525 -39.53 25.70 -26.40
C LYS A 525 -39.26 27.02 -25.72
N PRO A 526 -37.98 27.34 -25.43
CA PRO A 526 -37.61 28.60 -24.83
C PRO A 526 -38.02 29.79 -25.71
N PRO A 527 -38.41 30.93 -25.10
CA PRO A 527 -38.80 32.13 -25.83
C PRO A 527 -37.59 32.79 -26.52
N HIS A 528 -37.83 33.43 -27.69
CA HIS A 528 -36.87 34.25 -28.44
C HIS A 528 -35.59 33.52 -28.93
N GLU A 529 -35.69 32.30 -29.46
CA GLU A 529 -34.54 31.52 -29.98
C GLU A 529 -33.39 31.32 -28.97
N LYS A 530 -33.71 31.41 -27.67
CA LYS A 530 -32.78 31.00 -26.61
C LYS A 530 -32.62 29.48 -26.62
N TYR A 531 -31.59 28.99 -25.93
CA TYR A 531 -31.34 27.56 -25.73
C TYR A 531 -31.28 27.25 -24.23
N ILE A 532 -31.62 26.01 -23.88
CA ILE A 532 -31.63 25.53 -22.50
C ILE A 532 -30.21 25.19 -22.07
N THR A 533 -29.74 25.73 -20.94
CA THR A 533 -28.40 25.46 -20.41
C THR A 533 -28.41 24.46 -19.25
N ASN A 534 -29.45 24.51 -18.41
CA ASN A 534 -29.60 23.63 -17.26
C ASN A 534 -31.07 23.30 -17.06
N ALA A 535 -31.35 22.07 -16.64
CA ALA A 535 -32.70 21.65 -16.29
C ALA A 535 -32.67 20.66 -15.12
N SER A 536 -33.70 20.71 -14.29
CA SER A 536 -33.94 19.72 -13.25
C SER A 536 -35.44 19.55 -13.07
N ALA A 537 -35.89 18.30 -12.87
CA ALA A 537 -37.31 17.99 -12.77
C ALA A 537 -37.58 16.94 -11.69
N ASN A 538 -38.82 16.94 -11.20
CA ASN A 538 -39.41 15.84 -10.45
C ASN A 538 -40.69 15.37 -11.18
N ALA A 539 -41.50 14.53 -10.55
CA ALA A 539 -42.74 14.02 -11.16
C ALA A 539 -43.85 15.07 -11.38
N GLY A 540 -43.69 16.32 -10.89
CA GLY A 540 -44.72 17.36 -10.95
C GLY A 540 -44.29 18.65 -11.64
N HIS A 541 -43.05 19.08 -11.45
CA HIS A 541 -42.52 20.35 -11.96
C HIS A 541 -41.16 20.15 -12.61
N ILE A 542 -40.86 21.00 -13.59
CA ILE A 542 -39.53 21.16 -14.17
C ILE A 542 -39.10 22.62 -14.03
N LEU A 543 -37.82 22.82 -13.71
CA LEU A 543 -37.17 24.11 -13.63
C LEU A 543 -36.08 24.16 -14.70
N VAL A 544 -36.16 25.16 -15.58
CA VAL A 544 -35.30 25.30 -16.76
C VAL A 544 -34.62 26.66 -16.75
N SER A 545 -33.31 26.67 -16.98
CA SER A 545 -32.54 27.88 -17.26
C SER A 545 -32.34 28.03 -18.77
N ALA A 546 -32.80 29.15 -19.34
CA ALA A 546 -32.61 29.49 -20.74
C ALA A 546 -31.54 30.58 -20.91
N SER A 547 -30.48 30.23 -21.65
CA SER A 547 -29.28 31.05 -21.90
C SER A 547 -28.73 31.73 -20.63
N GLY A 548 -28.78 31.03 -19.49
CA GLY A 548 -28.29 31.50 -18.18
C GLY A 548 -29.00 32.71 -17.56
N THR A 549 -29.99 33.31 -18.24
CA THR A 549 -30.56 34.63 -17.89
C THR A 549 -32.05 34.58 -17.56
N VAL A 550 -32.75 33.55 -17.99
CA VAL A 550 -34.19 33.38 -17.76
C VAL A 550 -34.42 32.04 -17.09
N LEU A 551 -35.06 32.07 -15.92
CA LEU A 551 -35.52 30.89 -15.21
C LEU A 551 -37.00 30.66 -15.50
N VAL A 552 -37.38 29.44 -15.86
CA VAL A 552 -38.77 29.10 -16.17
C VAL A 552 -39.18 27.86 -15.39
N SER A 553 -40.33 27.92 -14.72
CA SER A 553 -40.96 26.73 -14.11
C SER A 553 -42.15 26.27 -14.93
N LEU A 554 -42.18 24.98 -15.27
CA LEU A 554 -43.29 24.35 -15.99
C LEU A 554 -43.95 23.25 -15.15
N ASP A 555 -45.27 23.12 -15.29
CA ASP A 555 -46.07 22.06 -14.68
C ASP A 555 -46.16 20.85 -15.65
N ILE A 556 -45.66 19.70 -15.20
CA ILE A 556 -45.66 18.46 -15.98
C ILE A 556 -47.07 17.86 -16.08
N LYS A 557 -47.87 17.94 -15.01
CA LYS A 557 -49.24 17.40 -14.97
C LYS A 557 -50.20 18.18 -15.85
N GLN A 558 -49.89 19.45 -16.13
CA GLN A 558 -50.63 20.31 -17.06
C GLN A 558 -50.01 20.37 -18.46
N GLY A 559 -49.18 19.39 -18.85
CA GLY A 559 -48.63 19.31 -20.20
C GLY A 559 -47.61 20.41 -20.52
N LEU A 560 -46.63 20.61 -19.62
CA LEU A 560 -45.57 21.62 -19.73
C LEU A 560 -46.08 23.06 -19.77
N LYS A 561 -47.17 23.34 -19.05
CA LYS A 561 -47.68 24.71 -18.93
C LYS A 561 -46.70 25.56 -18.12
N GLU A 562 -46.35 26.73 -18.66
CA GLU A 562 -45.54 27.72 -17.96
C GLU A 562 -46.30 28.29 -16.76
N LEU A 563 -45.75 28.08 -15.55
CA LEU A 563 -46.30 28.60 -14.30
C LEU A 563 -45.76 30.00 -14.01
N ALA A 564 -44.45 30.16 -14.17
CA ALA A 564 -43.74 31.42 -13.94
C ALA A 564 -42.44 31.47 -14.75
N ALA A 565 -42.05 32.68 -15.13
CA ALA A 565 -40.77 32.98 -15.76
C ALA A 565 -40.14 34.20 -15.08
N TRP A 566 -38.87 34.09 -14.72
CA TRP A 566 -38.09 35.14 -14.08
C TRP A 566 -36.88 35.47 -14.95
N THR A 567 -36.83 36.70 -15.47
CA THR A 567 -35.66 37.23 -16.17
C THR A 567 -34.78 37.98 -15.17
N LEU A 568 -33.51 37.60 -15.10
CA LEU A 568 -32.54 38.19 -14.19
C LEU A 568 -32.09 39.59 -14.64
N ASP A 569 -31.76 40.43 -13.67
CA ASP A 569 -31.17 41.75 -13.90
C ASP A 569 -29.78 41.65 -14.56
N GLN A 570 -29.36 42.74 -15.23
CA GLN A 570 -28.09 42.78 -15.97
C GLN A 570 -26.89 42.37 -15.09
N GLY A 571 -26.24 41.26 -15.46
CA GLY A 571 -25.03 40.74 -14.83
C GLY A 571 -25.23 39.66 -13.77
N ASN A 572 -26.46 39.20 -13.51
CA ASN A 572 -26.71 37.98 -12.74
C ASN A 572 -27.01 36.82 -13.69
N GLU A 573 -26.29 35.71 -13.52
CA GLU A 573 -26.45 34.49 -14.32
C GLU A 573 -26.73 33.29 -13.43
N ILE A 574 -27.47 32.33 -13.97
CA ILE A 574 -27.82 31.06 -13.31
C ILE A 574 -26.71 30.06 -13.59
N ALA A 575 -26.10 29.54 -12.52
CA ALA A 575 -25.03 28.57 -12.63
C ALA A 575 -25.53 27.13 -12.56
N CYS A 576 -26.54 26.85 -11.72
CA CYS A 576 -27.13 25.52 -11.57
C CYS A 576 -28.55 25.58 -11.00
N VAL A 577 -29.35 24.55 -11.28
CA VAL A 577 -30.74 24.42 -10.81
C VAL A 577 -30.97 23.00 -10.29
N HIS A 578 -31.82 22.85 -9.27
CA HIS A 578 -32.21 21.54 -8.76
C HIS A 578 -33.67 21.54 -8.28
N VAL A 579 -34.44 20.54 -8.70
CA VAL A 579 -35.82 20.31 -8.26
C VAL A 579 -35.87 19.01 -7.45
N PRO A 580 -35.99 19.08 -6.12
CA PRO A 580 -36.03 17.89 -5.27
C PRO A 580 -37.32 17.09 -5.48
N SER A 581 -37.23 15.77 -5.36
CA SER A 581 -38.39 14.88 -5.33
C SER A 581 -39.00 14.76 -3.93
N GLN A 582 -38.20 14.98 -2.89
CA GLN A 582 -38.58 14.79 -1.48
C GLN A 582 -39.44 15.93 -0.93
N VAL A 583 -39.29 17.14 -1.48
CA VAL A 583 -40.03 18.34 -1.08
C VAL A 583 -40.65 18.97 -2.34
N PRO A 584 -41.84 18.50 -2.76
CA PRO A 584 -42.47 19.01 -3.98
C PRO A 584 -42.90 20.47 -3.79
N GLY A 585 -42.70 21.28 -4.83
CA GLY A 585 -43.12 22.69 -4.86
C GLY A 585 -42.02 23.71 -4.60
N ILE A 586 -40.82 23.28 -4.20
CA ILE A 586 -39.65 24.17 -4.11
C ILE A 586 -38.58 23.82 -5.15
N GLY A 587 -37.75 24.79 -5.51
CA GLY A 587 -36.57 24.63 -6.36
C GLY A 587 -35.36 25.34 -5.79
N PHE A 588 -34.16 24.83 -6.07
CA PHE A 588 -32.90 25.45 -5.70
C PHE A 588 -32.23 26.07 -6.94
N VAL A 589 -31.68 27.26 -6.77
CA VAL A 589 -30.96 27.98 -7.82
C VAL A 589 -29.64 28.52 -7.28
N GLY A 590 -28.54 28.20 -7.96
CA GLY A 590 -27.22 28.77 -7.70
C GLY A 590 -26.93 29.93 -8.65
N PHE A 591 -26.44 31.04 -8.12
CA PHE A 591 -26.10 32.25 -8.88
C PHE A 591 -24.61 32.41 -9.10
N TRP A 592 -24.23 32.88 -10.28
CA TRP A 592 -22.84 33.04 -10.71
C TRP A 592 -22.14 34.18 -9.95
N LYS A 593 -22.60 35.42 -10.14
CA LYS A 593 -21.94 36.64 -9.62
C LYS A 593 -21.95 36.78 -8.10
N SER A 594 -23.05 36.39 -7.45
CA SER A 594 -23.19 36.50 -6.00
C SER A 594 -22.62 35.30 -5.24
N GLY A 595 -22.31 34.19 -5.93
CA GLY A 595 -21.89 32.94 -5.29
C GLY A 595 -22.89 32.47 -4.23
N SER A 596 -24.20 32.68 -4.46
CA SER A 596 -25.26 32.39 -3.49
C SER A 596 -26.20 31.31 -3.99
N ILE A 597 -26.81 30.57 -3.08
CA ILE A 597 -27.90 29.64 -3.37
C ILE A 597 -29.21 30.23 -2.87
N SER A 598 -30.29 30.05 -3.62
CA SER A 598 -31.64 30.47 -3.21
C SER A 598 -32.65 29.35 -3.37
N VAL A 599 -33.58 29.30 -2.44
CA VAL A 599 -34.75 28.42 -2.43
C VAL A 599 -35.92 29.21 -2.99
N LEU A 600 -36.57 28.67 -4.01
CA LEU A 600 -37.69 29.30 -4.71
C LEU A 600 -38.96 28.46 -4.55
N ASP A 601 -40.12 29.10 -4.54
CA ASP A 601 -41.41 28.43 -4.78
C ASP A 601 -41.59 28.23 -6.29
N LEU A 602 -41.82 27.00 -6.75
CA LEU A 602 -41.95 26.68 -8.17
C LEU A 602 -43.24 27.23 -8.80
N SER A 603 -44.24 27.58 -7.99
CA SER A 603 -45.53 28.08 -8.47
C SER A 603 -45.43 29.50 -9.01
N ASN A 604 -44.53 30.33 -8.45
CA ASN A 604 -44.41 31.76 -8.75
C ASN A 604 -42.95 32.25 -8.90
N LEU A 605 -41.96 31.40 -8.64
CA LEU A 605 -40.52 31.73 -8.61
C LEU A 605 -40.12 32.81 -7.58
N GLU A 606 -40.92 33.01 -6.52
CA GLU A 606 -40.55 33.90 -5.42
C GLU A 606 -39.47 33.27 -4.53
N VAL A 607 -38.51 34.09 -4.12
CA VAL A 607 -37.40 33.66 -3.25
C VAL A 607 -37.90 33.50 -1.81
N ILE A 608 -37.82 32.26 -1.31
CA ILE A 608 -38.16 31.91 0.08
C ILE A 608 -36.99 32.24 1.01
N PHE A 609 -35.78 31.83 0.61
CA PHE A 609 -34.57 31.95 1.41
C PHE A 609 -33.33 32.01 0.50
N SER A 610 -32.31 32.77 0.91
CA SER A 610 -31.02 32.86 0.21
C SER A 610 -29.86 32.74 1.19
N GLU A 611 -28.86 31.93 0.84
CA GLU A 611 -27.63 31.72 1.61
C GLU A 611 -26.42 32.12 0.76
N ASN A 612 -25.48 32.87 1.35
CA ASN A 612 -24.23 33.23 0.67
C ASN A 612 -23.17 32.15 0.87
N LEU A 613 -22.59 31.64 -0.22
CA LEU A 613 -21.61 30.55 -0.18
C LEU A 613 -20.15 31.05 -0.17
N SER A 614 -19.90 32.32 -0.50
CA SER A 614 -18.56 32.89 -0.62
C SER A 614 -17.79 32.83 0.71
N ARG A 615 -16.48 32.56 0.61
CA ARG A 615 -15.51 32.66 1.70
C ARG A 615 -14.66 33.91 1.49
N LYS A 616 -14.25 34.56 2.60
CA LYS A 616 -13.25 35.67 2.69
C LYS A 616 -12.66 36.08 1.32
N ASN A 617 -13.37 36.98 0.62
CA ASN A 617 -12.97 37.67 -0.62
C ASN A 617 -12.67 36.83 -1.89
N ASN A 618 -12.83 35.50 -1.91
CA ASN A 618 -12.77 34.71 -3.15
C ASN A 618 -14.18 34.34 -3.63
N ALA A 619 -14.52 34.76 -4.85
CA ALA A 619 -15.78 34.43 -5.51
C ALA A 619 -15.66 33.02 -6.13
N SER A 620 -16.07 31.98 -5.39
CA SER A 620 -16.28 30.63 -5.94
C SER A 620 -17.75 30.45 -6.29
N ILE A 621 -18.00 29.80 -7.42
CA ILE A 621 -19.33 29.67 -8.05
C ILE A 621 -19.92 28.28 -7.77
N PRO A 622 -21.21 28.14 -7.41
CA PRO A 622 -21.88 26.84 -7.34
C PRO A 622 -22.14 26.28 -8.75
N ARG A 623 -21.66 25.07 -9.03
CA ARG A 623 -21.77 24.41 -10.34
C ARG A 623 -22.78 23.26 -10.38
N HIS A 624 -23.03 22.59 -9.26
CA HIS A 624 -24.00 21.50 -9.21
C HIS A 624 -24.68 21.38 -7.84
N ILE A 625 -25.98 21.08 -7.82
CA ILE A 625 -26.79 21.01 -6.59
C ILE A 625 -27.62 19.72 -6.60
N VAL A 626 -27.61 18.99 -5.48
CA VAL A 626 -28.45 17.80 -5.29
C VAL A 626 -28.99 17.75 -3.87
N MET A 627 -30.28 17.46 -3.73
CA MET A 627 -30.91 17.12 -2.45
C MET A 627 -31.14 15.60 -2.37
N ALA A 628 -30.64 14.98 -1.31
CA ALA A 628 -30.80 13.55 -1.09
C ALA A 628 -31.11 13.22 0.39
N GLN A 629 -31.97 12.23 0.61
CA GLN A 629 -32.25 11.69 1.93
C GLN A 629 -31.19 10.61 2.25
N MET A 630 -30.09 11.00 2.88
CA MET A 630 -28.96 10.11 3.16
C MET A 630 -29.17 9.25 4.41
N LEU A 631 -29.84 9.81 5.42
CA LEU A 631 -30.10 9.18 6.71
C LEU A 631 -31.58 8.82 6.87
N PRO A 632 -31.96 7.86 7.75
CA PRO A 632 -33.36 7.56 8.02
C PRO A 632 -34.17 8.82 8.39
N THR A 633 -35.39 8.94 7.87
CA THR A 633 -36.24 10.13 8.09
C THR A 633 -36.62 10.35 9.56
N ALA A 634 -36.48 9.31 10.39
CA ALA A 634 -36.67 9.39 11.84
C ALA A 634 -35.50 10.08 12.57
N SER A 635 -34.29 10.05 12.01
CA SER A 635 -33.09 10.62 12.63
C SER A 635 -32.69 11.98 12.06
N SER A 636 -32.83 12.18 10.74
CA SER A 636 -32.49 13.46 10.10
C SER A 636 -33.35 13.77 8.86
N GLY A 637 -33.48 15.06 8.55
CA GLY A 637 -34.08 15.55 7.31
C GLY A 637 -33.19 15.31 6.07
N PRO A 638 -33.64 15.70 4.88
CA PRO A 638 -32.84 15.60 3.67
C PRO A 638 -31.63 16.55 3.74
N THR A 639 -30.55 16.15 3.08
CA THR A 639 -29.30 16.92 3.01
C THR A 639 -29.15 17.51 1.60
N LEU A 640 -28.77 18.78 1.54
CA LEU A 640 -28.44 19.48 0.32
C LEU A 640 -26.92 19.49 0.11
N PHE A 641 -26.48 19.04 -1.05
CA PHE A 641 -25.10 19.05 -1.51
C PHE A 641 -24.94 20.12 -2.58
N VAL A 642 -23.90 20.95 -2.45
CA VAL A 642 -23.57 22.02 -3.40
C VAL A 642 -22.09 21.89 -3.78
N ALA A 643 -21.82 21.57 -5.04
CA ALA A 643 -20.47 21.52 -5.58
C ALA A 643 -20.09 22.91 -6.10
N MET A 644 -18.97 23.41 -5.61
CA MET A 644 -18.38 24.68 -5.99
C MET A 644 -17.34 24.47 -7.11
N GLU A 645 -17.02 25.54 -7.84
CA GLU A 645 -16.07 25.51 -8.95
C GLU A 645 -14.66 25.08 -8.55
N ASP A 646 -14.24 25.43 -7.33
CA ASP A 646 -12.94 25.11 -6.72
C ASP A 646 -12.85 23.69 -6.13
N GLY A 647 -13.81 22.81 -6.46
CA GLY A 647 -13.85 21.41 -6.00
C GLY A 647 -14.25 21.21 -4.54
N VAL A 648 -14.65 22.30 -3.86
CA VAL A 648 -15.29 22.27 -2.55
C VAL A 648 -16.73 21.79 -2.69
N VAL A 649 -17.13 20.85 -1.83
CA VAL A 649 -18.52 20.43 -1.64
C VAL A 649 -19.02 20.96 -0.30
N LEU A 650 -20.07 21.79 -0.37
CA LEU A 650 -20.80 22.27 0.78
C LEU A 650 -22.02 21.38 1.07
N THR A 651 -22.22 21.05 2.33
CA THR A 651 -23.37 20.27 2.81
C THR A 651 -24.21 21.05 3.78
N PHE A 652 -25.54 21.01 3.60
CA PHE A 652 -26.52 21.66 4.48
C PHE A 652 -27.63 20.69 4.86
N ASN A 653 -28.12 20.78 6.09
CA ASN A 653 -29.39 20.15 6.47
C ASN A 653 -30.53 21.09 6.06
N VAL A 654 -31.64 20.52 5.58
CA VAL A 654 -32.82 21.28 5.16
C VAL A 654 -33.98 21.01 6.11
N ASP A 655 -34.51 22.08 6.70
CA ASP A 655 -35.73 21.99 7.52
C ASP A 655 -36.95 21.79 6.61
N LYS A 656 -37.76 20.75 6.89
CA LYS A 656 -38.95 20.41 6.11
C LYS A 656 -40.07 21.44 6.22
N SER A 657 -40.07 22.25 7.28
CA SER A 657 -41.15 23.21 7.57
C SER A 657 -40.84 24.62 7.06
N SER A 658 -39.64 25.12 7.36
CA SER A 658 -39.21 26.47 7.00
C SER A 658 -38.36 26.55 5.73
N TYR A 659 -37.92 25.41 5.20
CA TYR A 659 -36.98 25.30 4.06
C TYR A 659 -35.63 26.01 4.26
N HIS A 660 -35.30 26.39 5.50
CA HIS A 660 -34.02 27.03 5.81
C HIS A 660 -32.88 26.00 5.79
N LEU A 661 -31.71 26.47 5.35
CA LEU A 661 -30.47 25.71 5.34
C LEU A 661 -29.72 25.94 6.64
N PHE A 662 -29.27 24.86 7.30
CA PHE A 662 -28.49 24.96 8.53
C PHE A 662 -27.45 23.85 8.63
N GLY A 663 -26.48 24.00 9.54
CA GLY A 663 -25.42 22.99 9.73
C GLY A 663 -24.48 22.87 8.53
N ARG A 664 -24.07 24.01 7.96
CA ARG A 664 -23.09 24.12 6.87
C ARG A 664 -21.83 23.33 7.21
N LYS A 665 -21.47 22.38 6.35
CA LYS A 665 -20.19 21.66 6.37
C LYS A 665 -19.49 21.84 5.03
N SER A 666 -18.18 21.75 5.02
CA SER A 666 -17.33 21.88 3.84
C SER A 666 -16.38 20.69 3.76
N ILE A 667 -16.28 20.09 2.58
CA ILE A 667 -15.31 19.03 2.28
C ILE A 667 -14.75 19.27 0.89
N ILE A 668 -13.49 18.91 0.64
CA ILE A 668 -12.88 19.07 -0.68
C ILE A 668 -12.78 17.70 -1.35
N LEU A 669 -13.35 17.57 -2.55
CA LEU A 669 -13.30 16.33 -3.32
C LEU A 669 -12.34 16.38 -4.51
N GLY A 670 -11.94 17.56 -4.98
CA GLY A 670 -11.00 17.70 -6.09
C GLY A 670 -10.58 19.15 -6.30
N THR A 671 -9.92 19.44 -7.43
CA THR A 671 -9.61 20.83 -7.82
C THR A 671 -10.72 21.47 -8.66
N GLN A 672 -11.53 20.64 -9.32
CA GLN A 672 -12.67 21.06 -10.15
C GLN A 672 -14.00 20.64 -9.52
N HIS A 673 -15.09 21.27 -9.97
CA HIS A 673 -16.44 20.96 -9.49
C HIS A 673 -16.81 19.47 -9.64
N ALA A 674 -17.40 18.92 -8.59
CA ALA A 674 -17.96 17.57 -8.63
C ALA A 674 -19.35 17.56 -9.27
N GLN A 675 -19.65 16.53 -10.05
CA GLN A 675 -21.02 16.21 -10.46
C GLN A 675 -21.61 15.16 -9.53
N PHE A 676 -22.88 15.29 -9.18
CA PHE A 676 -23.54 14.43 -8.20
C PHE A 676 -24.57 13.55 -8.88
N HIS A 677 -24.43 12.24 -8.71
CA HIS A 677 -25.33 11.23 -9.28
C HIS A 677 -26.05 10.52 -8.14
N ILE A 678 -27.39 10.61 -8.10
CA ILE A 678 -28.20 10.00 -7.05
C ILE A 678 -28.33 8.50 -7.34
N LEU A 679 -27.97 7.67 -6.38
CA LEU A 679 -28.09 6.22 -6.43
C LEU A 679 -29.11 5.75 -5.37
N PRO A 680 -30.34 5.38 -5.78
CA PRO A 680 -31.39 4.98 -4.85
C PRO A 680 -31.03 3.71 -4.06
N ARG A 681 -31.46 3.65 -2.80
CA ARG A 681 -31.36 2.46 -1.93
C ARG A 681 -32.73 2.03 -1.44
N LYS A 682 -32.78 0.77 -0.99
CA LYS A 682 -33.94 0.23 -0.28
C LYS A 682 -34.29 1.10 0.94
N GLY A 683 -35.59 1.30 1.18
CA GLY A 683 -36.08 2.08 2.32
C GLY A 683 -36.16 3.59 2.10
N GLY A 684 -36.04 4.07 0.86
CA GLY A 684 -36.18 5.50 0.53
C GLY A 684 -34.96 6.35 0.87
N LEU A 685 -33.82 5.70 1.12
CA LEU A 685 -32.52 6.34 1.28
C LEU A 685 -31.82 6.44 -0.07
N ASN A 686 -30.87 7.36 -0.18
CA ASN A 686 -30.04 7.51 -1.36
C ASN A 686 -28.56 7.50 -0.97
N ASN A 687 -27.72 6.96 -1.85
CA ASN A 687 -26.31 7.31 -1.93
C ASN A 687 -26.14 8.39 -3.01
N VAL A 688 -25.02 9.12 -2.96
CA VAL A 688 -24.65 10.09 -3.99
C VAL A 688 -23.24 9.77 -4.45
N LEU A 689 -23.07 9.42 -5.72
CA LEU A 689 -21.75 9.29 -6.33
C LEU A 689 -21.32 10.66 -6.85
N ALA A 690 -20.23 11.19 -6.32
CA ALA A 690 -19.61 12.42 -6.78
C ALA A 690 -18.52 12.08 -7.80
N THR A 691 -18.69 12.45 -9.07
CA THR A 691 -17.66 12.32 -10.10
C THR A 691 -16.82 13.60 -10.16
N CYS A 692 -15.51 13.42 -10.02
CA CYS A 692 -14.45 14.43 -10.11
C CYS A 692 -13.11 13.69 -10.22
N GLU A 693 -11.98 14.41 -10.20
CA GLU A 693 -10.63 13.83 -10.19
C GLU A 693 -10.39 12.78 -9.08
N HIS A 694 -11.15 12.86 -7.99
CA HIS A 694 -11.17 11.84 -6.93
C HIS A 694 -12.62 11.42 -6.65
N PRO A 695 -13.16 10.50 -7.46
CA PRO A 695 -14.55 10.09 -7.35
C PRO A 695 -14.85 9.58 -5.94
N SER A 696 -16.00 9.99 -5.40
CA SER A 696 -16.36 9.71 -4.01
C SER A 696 -17.81 9.27 -3.89
N LEU A 697 -18.05 8.14 -3.22
CA LEU A 697 -19.37 7.67 -2.85
C LEU A 697 -19.74 8.27 -1.49
N ILE A 698 -20.77 9.11 -1.49
CA ILE A 698 -21.35 9.72 -0.30
C ILE A 698 -22.53 8.86 0.13
N TYR A 699 -22.57 8.44 1.40
CA TYR A 699 -23.65 7.61 1.91
C TYR A 699 -23.90 7.85 3.40
N GLY A 700 -25.14 7.61 3.84
CA GLY A 700 -25.49 7.64 5.26
C GLY A 700 -25.23 6.29 5.94
N SER A 701 -24.62 6.32 7.12
CA SER A 701 -24.48 5.17 8.02
C SER A 701 -24.46 5.67 9.47
N GLU A 702 -25.13 4.97 10.39
CA GLU A 702 -25.09 5.24 11.84
C GLU A 702 -25.38 6.71 12.24
N GLY A 703 -26.30 7.36 11.52
CA GLY A 703 -26.66 8.75 11.81
C GLY A 703 -25.65 9.79 11.31
N ARG A 704 -24.61 9.39 10.56
CA ARG A 704 -23.61 10.28 9.95
C ARG A 704 -23.52 10.08 8.44
N ILE A 705 -23.05 11.10 7.74
CA ILE A 705 -22.79 11.08 6.29
C ILE A 705 -21.29 10.83 6.10
N ASN A 706 -20.94 9.78 5.37
CA ASN A 706 -19.57 9.35 5.09
C ASN A 706 -19.22 9.60 3.62
N TYR A 707 -17.93 9.81 3.35
CA TYR A 707 -17.38 10.05 2.02
C TYR A 707 -16.29 9.00 1.74
N ALA A 708 -16.58 8.00 0.92
CA ALA A 708 -15.62 6.96 0.58
C ALA A 708 -15.09 7.18 -0.84
N ALA A 709 -13.78 7.10 -1.04
CA ALA A 709 -13.21 7.13 -2.38
C ALA A 709 -13.67 5.91 -3.20
N VAL A 710 -13.75 6.05 -4.52
CA VAL A 710 -14.22 5.00 -5.43
C VAL A 710 -13.13 4.65 -6.44
N THR A 711 -13.06 3.41 -6.91
CA THR A 711 -12.03 2.91 -7.84
C THR A 711 -12.26 3.29 -9.31
N ALA A 712 -12.90 4.43 -9.59
CA ALA A 712 -13.22 4.86 -10.96
C ALA A 712 -12.65 6.25 -11.26
N ASP A 713 -11.32 6.38 -11.19
CA ASP A 713 -10.58 7.66 -11.20
C ASP A 713 -10.86 8.55 -12.42
N ASP A 714 -11.42 8.00 -13.52
CA ASP A 714 -11.82 8.73 -14.75
C ASP A 714 -13.33 8.78 -14.99
N ALA A 715 -14.16 8.49 -13.97
CA ALA A 715 -15.61 8.53 -14.11
C ALA A 715 -16.11 9.95 -14.41
N THR A 716 -16.83 10.12 -15.51
CA THR A 716 -17.42 11.40 -15.94
C THR A 716 -18.87 11.52 -15.48
N SER A 717 -19.66 10.48 -15.70
CA SER A 717 -21.09 10.40 -15.37
C SER A 717 -21.47 9.02 -14.87
N ALA A 718 -22.52 8.93 -14.07
CA ALA A 718 -23.03 7.65 -13.59
C ALA A 718 -24.55 7.67 -13.38
N CYS A 719 -25.20 6.53 -13.52
CA CYS A 719 -26.61 6.38 -13.14
C CYS A 719 -26.90 5.01 -12.54
N SER A 720 -27.88 4.95 -11.63
CA SER A 720 -28.45 3.68 -11.18
C SER A 720 -29.09 2.95 -12.37
N PHE A 721 -28.85 1.65 -12.51
CA PHE A 721 -29.41 0.83 -13.58
C PHE A 721 -29.79 -0.55 -13.04
N ASP A 722 -31.03 -0.68 -12.60
CA ASP A 722 -31.56 -1.91 -12.00
C ASP A 722 -32.24 -2.76 -13.07
N SER A 723 -31.46 -3.52 -13.84
CA SER A 723 -31.96 -4.37 -14.92
C SER A 723 -32.18 -5.81 -14.45
N GLU A 724 -32.98 -6.59 -15.21
CA GLU A 724 -33.25 -7.99 -14.86
C GLU A 724 -31.97 -8.85 -14.83
N ARG A 725 -31.02 -8.59 -15.73
CA ARG A 725 -29.73 -9.31 -15.81
C ARG A 725 -28.70 -8.79 -14.82
N PHE A 726 -28.74 -7.49 -14.54
CA PHE A 726 -27.80 -6.80 -13.67
C PHE A 726 -28.57 -6.08 -12.56
N PRO A 727 -29.10 -6.83 -11.57
CA PRO A 727 -29.89 -6.24 -10.49
C PRO A 727 -29.01 -5.36 -9.60
N GLY A 728 -29.52 -4.20 -9.18
CA GLY A 728 -28.83 -3.26 -8.29
C GLY A 728 -27.53 -2.68 -8.84
N SER A 729 -27.33 -2.73 -10.15
CA SER A 729 -26.09 -2.28 -10.80
C SER A 729 -26.09 -0.78 -11.07
N VAL A 730 -24.91 -0.25 -11.39
CA VAL A 730 -24.68 1.16 -11.74
C VAL A 730 -23.96 1.19 -13.08
N VAL A 731 -24.40 2.07 -13.98
CA VAL A 731 -23.67 2.36 -15.21
C VAL A 731 -22.74 3.53 -14.95
N VAL A 732 -21.47 3.39 -15.32
CA VAL A 732 -20.43 4.41 -15.19
C VAL A 732 -19.85 4.70 -16.57
N ALA A 733 -19.88 5.96 -16.98
CA ALA A 733 -19.11 6.44 -18.12
C ALA A 733 -17.73 6.89 -17.64
N THR A 734 -16.69 6.48 -18.35
CA THR A 734 -15.35 7.05 -18.24
C THR A 734 -15.11 8.04 -19.38
N SER A 735 -13.88 8.53 -19.51
CA SER A 735 -13.45 9.34 -20.66
C SER A 735 -13.49 8.58 -21.99
N THR A 736 -13.42 7.25 -21.97
CA THR A 736 -13.27 6.40 -23.17
C THR A 736 -14.27 5.25 -23.26
N ASN A 737 -14.92 4.85 -22.17
CA ASN A 737 -15.70 3.60 -22.12
C ASN A 737 -17.02 3.80 -21.37
N LEU A 738 -18.00 2.95 -21.69
CA LEU A 738 -19.24 2.80 -20.93
C LEU A 738 -19.28 1.44 -20.26
N LYS A 739 -19.42 1.41 -18.93
CA LYS A 739 -19.31 0.17 -18.13
C LYS A 739 -20.54 -0.04 -17.26
N ILE A 740 -20.88 -1.32 -17.02
CA ILE A 740 -21.79 -1.73 -15.95
C ILE A 740 -20.95 -2.25 -14.79
N SER A 741 -21.19 -1.70 -13.61
CA SER A 741 -20.45 -2.05 -12.40
C SER A 741 -21.38 -2.26 -11.21
N GLU A 742 -20.96 -3.13 -10.30
CA GLU A 742 -21.59 -3.33 -8.99
C GLU A 742 -20.80 -2.59 -7.91
N ILE A 743 -21.49 -1.91 -6.99
CA ILE A 743 -20.85 -1.24 -5.84
C ILE A 743 -20.55 -2.28 -4.78
N ASP A 744 -19.28 -2.47 -4.44
CA ASP A 744 -18.87 -3.35 -3.35
C ASP A 744 -19.42 -2.84 -2.01
N THR A 745 -19.88 -3.76 -1.16
CA THR A 745 -20.33 -3.42 0.19
C THR A 745 -19.17 -3.25 1.16
N GLU A 746 -18.02 -3.84 0.86
CA GLU A 746 -16.83 -3.78 1.71
C GLU A 746 -15.87 -2.67 1.29
N ARG A 747 -15.28 -2.00 2.29
CA ARG A 747 -14.19 -1.06 2.05
C ARG A 747 -12.90 -1.83 1.81
N ARG A 748 -12.21 -1.50 0.71
CA ARG A 748 -10.88 -2.03 0.38
C ARG A 748 -9.86 -0.91 0.39
N THR A 749 -8.61 -1.27 0.61
CA THR A 749 -7.50 -0.34 0.54
C THR A 749 -7.12 -0.12 -0.93
N HIS A 750 -7.16 1.12 -1.39
CA HIS A 750 -6.76 1.54 -2.73
C HIS A 750 -5.39 2.21 -2.66
N VAL A 751 -4.50 1.81 -3.58
CA VAL A 751 -3.15 2.36 -3.70
C VAL A 751 -3.06 3.12 -5.01
N ARG A 752 -2.75 4.42 -4.95
CA ARG A 752 -2.40 5.23 -6.12
C ARG A 752 -0.90 5.50 -6.11
N THR A 753 -0.20 5.15 -7.19
CA THR A 753 1.26 5.25 -7.28
C THR A 753 1.68 6.43 -8.16
N LEU A 754 2.63 7.24 -7.68
CA LEU A 754 3.42 8.18 -8.47
C LEU A 754 4.84 7.60 -8.59
N PRO A 755 5.22 7.06 -9.76
CA PRO A 755 6.58 6.59 -10.01
C PRO A 755 7.57 7.76 -9.94
N MET A 756 8.60 7.64 -9.11
CA MET A 756 9.63 8.68 -8.96
C MET A 756 10.93 8.31 -9.69
N GLY A 757 11.17 7.02 -9.95
CA GLY A 757 12.43 6.56 -10.55
C GLY A 757 13.65 6.73 -9.64
N ARG A 758 13.41 6.99 -8.34
CA ARG A 758 14.42 7.26 -7.31
C ARG A 758 13.82 6.97 -5.94
N THR A 759 14.66 6.58 -4.99
CA THR A 759 14.23 6.24 -3.62
C THR A 759 13.65 7.47 -2.93
N VAL A 760 12.38 7.40 -2.52
CA VAL A 760 11.74 8.41 -1.67
C VAL A 760 12.07 8.09 -0.21
N ARG A 761 13.06 8.78 0.36
CA ARG A 761 13.60 8.44 1.68
C ARG A 761 12.86 9.11 2.84
N ARG A 762 12.43 10.37 2.68
CA ARG A 762 11.78 11.18 3.72
C ARG A 762 10.69 12.05 3.15
N ILE A 763 9.61 12.24 3.91
CA ILE A 763 8.42 13.01 3.51
C ILE A 763 8.00 13.93 4.65
N ALA A 764 7.61 15.15 4.32
CA ALA A 764 6.89 16.05 5.22
C ALA A 764 5.74 16.73 4.47
N TYR A 765 4.57 16.81 5.08
CA TYR A 765 3.39 17.42 4.48
C TYR A 765 3.20 18.87 4.94
N SER A 766 2.99 19.78 3.98
CA SER A 766 2.59 21.17 4.20
C SER A 766 1.14 21.39 3.75
N ALA A 767 0.27 21.76 4.70
CA ALA A 767 -1.10 22.15 4.37
C ALA A 767 -1.14 23.56 3.74
N THR A 768 -0.23 24.46 4.15
CA THR A 768 -0.13 25.84 3.66
C THR A 768 0.30 25.88 2.20
N GLU A 769 1.37 25.13 1.86
CA GLU A 769 1.90 25.03 0.50
C GLU A 769 1.10 24.05 -0.37
N ARG A 770 0.19 23.27 0.24
CA ARG A 770 -0.58 22.19 -0.41
C ARG A 770 0.32 21.18 -1.12
N ALA A 771 1.46 20.86 -0.50
CA ALA A 771 2.48 20.03 -1.10
C ALA A 771 3.23 19.18 -0.06
N PHE A 772 3.75 18.06 -0.53
CA PHE A 772 4.71 17.23 0.18
C PHE A 772 6.12 17.67 -0.17
N GLY A 773 6.94 17.96 0.85
CA GLY A 773 8.39 18.07 0.73
C GLY A 773 9.02 16.70 0.84
N ILE A 774 9.72 16.28 -0.21
CA ILE A 774 10.22 14.92 -0.36
C ILE A 774 11.72 14.92 -0.60
N GLY A 775 12.44 14.10 0.18
CA GLY A 775 13.86 13.85 0.02
C GLY A 775 14.09 12.58 -0.78
N CYS A 776 14.70 12.72 -1.95
CA CYS A 776 14.94 11.63 -2.88
C CYS A 776 16.44 11.30 -3.02
N ILE A 777 16.76 10.02 -3.22
CA ILE A 777 18.10 9.54 -3.56
C ILE A 777 18.02 8.75 -4.86
N LYS A 778 18.84 9.15 -5.82
CA LYS A 778 19.05 8.43 -7.08
C LYS A 778 20.45 7.84 -7.07
N ARG A 779 20.59 6.63 -7.62
CA ARG A 779 21.88 5.98 -7.84
C ARG A 779 21.93 5.52 -9.29
N GLU A 780 22.97 5.93 -10.00
CA GLU A 780 23.15 5.59 -11.41
C GLU A 780 24.56 5.10 -11.64
N LEU A 781 24.70 4.11 -12.54
CA LEU A 781 26.00 3.62 -12.95
C LEU A 781 26.48 4.42 -14.17
N HIS A 782 27.49 5.26 -14.00
CA HIS A 782 28.10 6.03 -15.08
C HIS A 782 29.56 5.62 -15.27
N ASN A 783 29.91 5.12 -16.47
CA ASN A 783 31.25 4.62 -16.81
C ASN A 783 31.82 3.57 -15.82
N GLY A 784 30.96 2.80 -15.15
CA GLY A 784 31.36 1.79 -14.18
C GLY A 784 31.53 2.30 -12.74
N GLU A 785 31.23 3.58 -12.47
CA GLU A 785 31.19 4.15 -11.12
C GLU A 785 29.75 4.48 -10.71
N GLU A 786 29.39 4.21 -9.46
CA GLU A 786 28.06 4.51 -8.90
C GLU A 786 28.02 5.99 -8.48
N GLU A 787 27.25 6.80 -9.21
CA GLU A 787 27.00 8.21 -8.89
C GLU A 787 25.73 8.32 -8.03
N ILE A 788 25.84 8.97 -6.88
CA ILE A 788 24.73 9.16 -5.93
C ILE A 788 24.30 10.62 -5.95
N THR A 789 23.05 10.87 -6.30
CA THR A 789 22.45 12.21 -6.33
C THR A 789 21.29 12.30 -5.35
N SER A 790 21.33 13.31 -4.46
CA SER A 790 20.21 13.60 -3.56
C SER A 790 19.51 14.90 -3.95
N THR A 791 18.19 14.88 -3.85
CA THR A 791 17.34 16.00 -4.26
C THR A 791 16.23 16.23 -3.25
N PHE A 792 15.90 17.50 -3.00
CA PHE A 792 14.68 17.90 -2.31
C PHE A 792 13.68 18.40 -3.36
N THR A 793 12.46 17.87 -3.33
CA THR A 793 11.44 18.09 -4.36
C THR A 793 10.07 18.26 -3.72
N LEU A 794 9.19 19.03 -4.37
CA LEU A 794 7.80 19.19 -3.97
C LEU A 794 6.86 18.35 -4.84
N VAL A 795 5.85 17.75 -4.21
CA VAL A 795 4.75 17.04 -4.89
C VAL A 795 3.43 17.62 -4.41
N GLU A 796 2.56 18.02 -5.32
CA GLU A 796 1.26 18.58 -4.95
C GLU A 796 0.31 17.52 -4.35
N ASP A 797 -0.46 17.93 -3.34
CA ASP A 797 -1.35 17.07 -2.55
C ASP A 797 -2.52 16.42 -3.33
N MET A 798 -3.13 17.12 -4.30
CA MET A 798 -4.33 16.67 -5.01
C MET A 798 -4.04 15.95 -6.31
N LEU A 799 -3.33 16.60 -7.24
CA LEU A 799 -3.00 16.00 -8.53
C LEU A 799 -1.96 14.89 -8.38
N PHE A 800 -1.22 14.90 -7.27
CA PHE A 800 -0.20 13.90 -6.95
C PHE A 800 0.90 13.86 -8.02
N GLY A 801 1.37 15.05 -8.40
CA GLY A 801 2.43 15.27 -9.38
C GLY A 801 3.50 16.22 -8.86
N GLN A 802 4.71 16.12 -9.41
CA GLN A 802 5.84 16.97 -9.04
C GLN A 802 5.59 18.44 -9.44
N VAL A 803 5.93 19.37 -8.54
CA VAL A 803 5.81 20.83 -8.77
C VAL A 803 7.11 21.53 -8.44
N GLY A 804 7.39 22.61 -9.18
CA GLY A 804 8.63 23.39 -9.06
C GLY A 804 9.89 22.65 -9.51
N GLU A 805 11.01 23.38 -9.51
CA GLU A 805 12.32 22.81 -9.82
C GLU A 805 12.93 22.13 -8.58
N PRO A 806 13.38 20.87 -8.67
CA PRO A 806 14.09 20.20 -7.58
C PRO A 806 15.35 20.94 -7.14
N TYR A 807 15.60 20.97 -5.84
CA TYR A 807 16.89 21.41 -5.30
C TYR A 807 17.84 20.22 -5.21
N GLU A 808 18.89 20.21 -6.01
CA GLU A 808 19.93 19.18 -5.99
C GLU A 808 21.01 19.52 -4.94
N LEU A 809 21.29 18.60 -4.03
CA LEU A 809 22.28 18.79 -2.97
C LEU A 809 23.68 18.53 -3.56
N LYS A 810 24.34 19.59 -4.04
CA LYS A 810 25.75 19.57 -4.46
C LYS A 810 26.64 20.22 -3.41
N ASP A 811 27.72 19.55 -3.05
CA ASP A 811 28.73 20.07 -2.12
C ASP A 811 30.12 19.56 -2.51
N ALA A 812 31.16 20.28 -2.09
CA ALA A 812 32.55 19.88 -2.34
C ALA A 812 32.99 18.69 -1.48
N ASN A 813 32.24 18.33 -0.43
CA ASN A 813 32.51 17.20 0.45
C ASN A 813 32.01 15.84 -0.09
N GLY A 814 31.56 15.79 -1.35
CA GLY A 814 31.07 14.58 -2.00
C GLY A 814 29.55 14.40 -1.85
N PRO A 815 29.03 13.20 -2.16
CA PRO A 815 27.60 12.91 -2.12
C PRO A 815 27.00 13.12 -0.72
N GLU A 816 25.91 13.88 -0.66
CA GLU A 816 25.19 14.21 0.57
C GLU A 816 23.84 13.49 0.58
N LEU A 817 23.48 12.82 1.67
CA LEU A 817 22.22 12.12 1.86
C LEU A 817 21.27 12.93 2.75
N ILE A 818 19.98 12.90 2.40
CA ILE A 818 18.90 13.44 3.23
C ILE A 818 18.51 12.38 4.28
N GLU A 819 18.74 12.68 5.55
CA GLU A 819 18.46 11.77 6.66
C GLU A 819 17.10 12.04 7.32
N CYS A 820 16.65 13.30 7.34
CA CYS A 820 15.35 13.68 7.87
C CYS A 820 14.84 14.98 7.23
N ILE A 821 13.52 15.13 7.18
CA ILE A 821 12.83 16.36 6.78
C ILE A 821 11.81 16.68 7.87
N LEU A 822 11.73 17.95 8.22
CA LEU A 822 10.82 18.49 9.21
C LEU A 822 10.15 19.73 8.64
N ARG A 823 8.83 19.81 8.72
CA ARG A 823 8.08 21.03 8.41
C ARG A 823 7.70 21.73 9.71
N THR A 824 7.90 23.04 9.79
CA THR A 824 7.44 23.86 10.92
C THR A 824 7.30 25.32 10.51
N GLU A 825 6.51 26.08 11.27
CA GLU A 825 6.54 27.54 11.21
C GLU A 825 7.73 28.08 12.02
N LEU A 826 8.48 29.02 11.45
CA LEU A 826 9.56 29.74 12.12
C LEU A 826 9.34 31.25 12.01
N PRO A 827 9.78 32.05 13.00
CA PRO A 827 9.75 33.51 12.90
C PRO A 827 10.64 33.99 11.75
N SER A 828 10.03 34.63 10.76
CA SER A 828 10.72 35.20 9.62
C SER A 828 11.38 36.54 9.95
N SER A 829 12.20 37.02 9.02
CA SER A 829 12.77 38.36 9.07
C SER A 829 11.74 39.49 8.92
N ARG A 830 10.52 39.18 8.46
CA ARG A 830 9.44 40.16 8.27
C ARG A 830 8.74 40.49 9.60
N VAL A 831 8.45 41.77 9.81
CA VAL A 831 7.75 42.25 11.01
C VAL A 831 6.30 42.54 10.64
N GLY A 832 5.36 41.86 11.29
CA GLY A 832 3.93 42.06 11.09
C GLY A 832 3.42 43.37 11.67
N GLU A 833 2.14 43.69 11.40
CA GLU A 833 1.50 44.97 11.76
C GLU A 833 1.52 45.27 13.28
N LYS A 834 1.67 44.24 14.12
CA LYS A 834 1.72 44.35 15.59
C LYS A 834 3.14 44.43 16.16
N GLY A 835 4.18 44.45 15.32
CA GLY A 835 5.58 44.50 15.75
C GLY A 835 6.20 43.14 16.11
N GLU A 836 5.48 42.04 15.91
CA GLU A 836 5.97 40.67 16.07
C GLU A 836 6.54 40.15 14.73
N ARG A 837 7.52 39.24 14.79
CA ARG A 837 8.03 38.57 13.58
C ARG A 837 6.94 37.65 13.04
N GLU A 838 6.67 37.75 11.74
CA GLU A 838 5.69 36.91 11.07
C GLU A 838 6.18 35.45 11.04
N LEU A 839 5.33 34.51 11.48
CA LEU A 839 5.61 33.08 11.37
C LEU A 839 5.41 32.65 9.92
N VAL A 840 6.42 32.02 9.34
CA VAL A 840 6.34 31.51 7.97
C VAL A 840 6.76 30.04 7.97
N GLU A 841 6.09 29.25 7.15
CA GLU A 841 6.40 27.83 7.02
C GLU A 841 7.78 27.61 6.36
N ARG A 842 8.53 26.65 6.91
CA ARG A 842 9.87 26.28 6.48
C ARG A 842 10.01 24.76 6.48
N PHE A 843 10.77 24.26 5.51
CA PHE A 843 11.27 22.89 5.50
C PHE A 843 12.69 22.87 6.04
N ILE A 844 12.94 22.08 7.08
CA ILE A 844 14.25 21.90 7.70
C ILE A 844 14.73 20.48 7.38
N ILE A 845 15.93 20.37 6.83
CA ILE A 845 16.50 19.11 6.37
C ILE A 845 17.78 18.82 7.13
N GLY A 846 17.89 17.60 7.69
CA GLY A 846 19.12 17.08 8.28
C GLY A 846 19.81 16.13 7.30
N THR A 847 21.12 16.29 7.12
CA THR A 847 21.88 15.54 6.12
C THR A 847 23.12 14.83 6.69
N SER A 848 23.70 13.94 5.88
CA SER A 848 24.97 13.25 6.12
C SER A 848 25.83 13.17 4.84
N PHE A 849 27.15 13.25 4.95
CA PHE A 849 28.07 13.02 3.81
C PHE A 849 28.55 11.57 3.76
N LEU A 850 28.60 10.98 2.56
CA LEU A 850 29.04 9.60 2.36
C LEU A 850 30.56 9.44 2.28
N ASP A 851 31.26 10.46 1.79
CA ASP A 851 32.67 10.32 1.41
C ASP A 851 33.62 10.37 2.62
N GLU A 852 34.56 9.43 2.68
CA GLU A 852 35.67 9.44 3.64
C GLU A 852 36.80 10.40 3.21
N GLU A 853 36.88 10.73 1.91
CA GLU A 853 37.82 11.68 1.29
C GLU A 853 37.24 13.11 1.17
N ALA A 854 36.28 13.46 2.04
CA ALA A 854 35.67 14.79 2.07
C ALA A 854 36.70 15.94 2.14
N ALA A 855 36.46 17.01 1.37
CA ALA A 855 37.32 18.20 1.31
C ALA A 855 37.56 18.85 2.69
N ASP A 856 36.56 18.85 3.57
CA ASP A 856 36.69 19.16 5.00
C ASP A 856 36.23 17.97 5.85
N GLN A 857 37.21 17.22 6.38
CA GLN A 857 36.97 16.08 7.26
C GLN A 857 36.24 16.44 8.57
N ASN A 858 36.13 17.73 8.91
CA ASN A 858 35.36 18.19 10.06
C ASN A 858 33.88 18.38 9.75
N VAL A 859 33.44 18.22 8.50
CA VAL A 859 32.03 18.33 8.10
C VAL A 859 31.54 16.94 7.67
N ARG A 860 30.53 16.44 8.38
CA ARG A 860 29.96 15.10 8.16
C ARG A 860 28.44 15.12 7.95
N GLY A 861 27.83 16.30 8.00
CA GLY A 861 26.41 16.53 7.74
C GLY A 861 26.06 18.01 7.91
N ARG A 862 24.82 18.38 7.60
CA ARG A 862 24.32 19.77 7.70
C ARG A 862 22.90 19.81 8.25
N ILE A 863 22.48 20.98 8.72
CA ILE A 863 21.07 21.36 8.90
C ILE A 863 20.79 22.47 7.89
N ILE A 864 19.81 22.25 7.02
CA ILE A 864 19.48 23.15 5.92
C ILE A 864 18.04 23.63 6.09
N VAL A 865 17.78 24.93 5.94
CA VAL A 865 16.45 25.53 6.02
C VAL A 865 16.06 26.01 4.62
N PHE A 866 14.91 25.56 4.14
CA PHE A 866 14.32 25.92 2.85
C PHE A 866 13.02 26.71 3.06
N GLY A 867 12.84 27.73 2.21
CA GLY A 867 11.56 28.35 1.92
C GLY A 867 11.05 27.89 0.56
N ILE A 868 9.77 28.15 0.27
CA ILE A 868 9.15 27.86 -1.02
C ILE A 868 8.81 29.20 -1.69
N ASP A 869 9.19 29.35 -2.96
CA ASP A 869 8.89 30.56 -3.74
C ASP A 869 7.52 30.51 -4.44
N ASP A 870 7.13 31.61 -5.08
CA ASP A 870 5.85 31.71 -5.82
C ASP A 870 5.74 30.72 -6.99
N ALA A 871 6.88 30.21 -7.49
CA ALA A 871 6.93 29.19 -8.53
C ALA A 871 6.89 27.76 -7.96
N ARG A 872 6.61 27.61 -6.65
CA ARG A 872 6.62 26.34 -5.91
C ARG A 872 7.98 25.64 -5.95
N SER A 873 9.06 26.39 -6.04
CA SER A 873 10.43 25.86 -6.01
C SER A 873 11.08 26.09 -4.65
N PRO A 874 11.76 25.09 -4.08
CA PRO A 874 12.52 25.25 -2.84
C PRO A 874 13.75 26.14 -3.04
N TYR A 875 13.92 27.14 -2.17
CA TYR A 875 15.10 28.00 -2.14
C TYR A 875 15.78 27.97 -0.77
N LEU A 876 17.10 28.07 -0.77
CA LEU A 876 17.93 27.99 0.44
C LEU A 876 17.81 29.27 1.29
N VAL A 877 17.40 29.11 2.56
CA VAL A 877 17.36 30.20 3.55
C VAL A 877 18.63 30.21 4.41
N SER A 878 19.05 29.06 4.92
CA SER A 878 20.28 28.95 5.72
C SER A 878 20.81 27.53 5.75
N SER A 879 22.11 27.37 6.03
CA SER A 879 22.77 26.07 6.19
C SER A 879 23.78 26.12 7.33
N LEU A 880 23.75 25.11 8.19
CA LEU A 880 24.69 24.91 9.31
C LEU A 880 25.50 23.63 9.10
N ASN A 881 26.82 23.77 8.95
CA ASN A 881 27.73 22.63 8.88
C ASN A 881 27.90 21.96 10.25
N LEU A 882 27.83 20.63 10.26
CA LEU A 882 27.94 19.80 11.46
C LEU A 882 29.13 18.84 11.37
N LYS A 883 29.72 18.54 12.54
CA LYS A 883 30.82 17.56 12.67
C LYS A 883 30.38 16.10 12.62
N SER A 884 29.10 15.86 12.43
CA SER A 884 28.47 14.55 12.43
C SER A 884 27.18 14.58 11.62
N ALA A 885 26.76 13.43 11.09
CA ALA A 885 25.45 13.26 10.46
C ALA A 885 24.31 13.73 11.37
N CYS A 886 23.34 14.44 10.78
CA CYS A 886 22.09 14.82 11.43
C CYS A 886 21.00 13.80 11.08
N ARG A 887 20.70 12.88 12.00
CA ARG A 887 19.80 11.74 11.73
C ARG A 887 18.32 12.07 11.85
N ARG A 888 17.96 12.92 12.82
CA ARG A 888 16.57 13.30 13.09
C ARG A 888 16.49 14.74 13.59
N LEU A 889 15.42 15.42 13.20
CA LEU A 889 15.08 16.77 13.64
C LEU A 889 13.68 16.76 14.26
N ALA A 890 13.47 17.61 15.27
CA ALA A 890 12.16 17.85 15.86
C ALA A 890 12.10 19.27 16.48
N ILE A 891 10.91 19.77 16.82
CA ILE A 891 10.72 21.11 17.42
C ILE A 891 10.36 21.02 18.91
N LEU A 892 11.00 21.86 19.71
CA LEU A 892 10.70 22.10 21.13
C LEU A 892 10.49 23.60 21.38
N ASP A 893 9.25 24.04 21.59
CA ASP A 893 8.90 25.46 21.82
C ASP A 893 9.65 26.44 20.89
N GLY A 894 9.52 26.22 19.57
CA GLY A 894 10.15 27.02 18.52
C GLY A 894 11.67 26.80 18.33
N LYS A 895 12.29 25.91 19.12
CA LYS A 895 13.71 25.55 19.01
C LYS A 895 13.87 24.26 18.22
N ILE A 896 14.94 24.15 17.47
CA ILE A 896 15.26 22.98 16.65
C ILE A 896 16.08 22.01 17.50
N VAL A 897 15.56 20.80 17.69
CA VAL A 897 16.27 19.70 18.34
C VAL A 897 16.85 18.79 17.25
N ALA A 898 18.17 18.60 17.26
CA ALA A 898 18.87 17.77 16.30
C ALA A 898 19.50 16.55 16.98
N ALA A 899 19.10 15.36 16.53
CA ALA A 899 19.75 14.10 16.86
C ALA A 899 20.95 13.89 15.93
N LEU A 900 22.14 14.02 16.50
CA LEU A 900 23.42 13.79 15.83
C LEU A 900 23.97 12.43 16.24
N HIS A 901 24.97 11.89 15.52
CA HIS A 901 25.50 10.53 15.73
C HIS A 901 25.79 10.11 17.20
N LYS A 902 26.14 11.03 18.12
CA LYS A 902 26.34 10.72 19.56
C LYS A 902 25.70 11.71 20.53
N THR A 903 25.01 12.72 20.01
CA THR A 903 24.54 13.85 20.83
C THR A 903 23.21 14.36 20.33
N VAL A 904 22.34 14.76 21.25
CA VAL A 904 21.15 15.55 20.96
C VAL A 904 21.46 17.00 21.30
N VAL A 905 21.24 17.91 20.35
CA VAL A 905 21.58 19.33 20.48
C VAL A 905 20.33 20.17 20.25
N VAL A 906 20.09 21.15 21.12
CA VAL A 906 19.02 22.14 20.95
C VAL A 906 19.62 23.41 20.38
N TYR A 907 19.06 23.87 19.26
CA TYR A 907 19.42 25.09 18.57
C TYR A 907 18.26 26.08 18.60
N ASN A 908 18.56 27.35 18.78
CA ASN A 908 17.66 28.44 18.44
C ASN A 908 18.04 28.97 17.05
N PHE A 909 17.03 29.18 16.20
CA PHE A 909 17.21 29.67 14.85
C PHE A 909 16.55 31.03 14.71
N GLU A 910 17.31 32.01 14.21
CA GLU A 910 16.80 33.35 13.95
C GLU A 910 17.02 33.70 12.48
N GLU A 911 15.94 33.85 11.73
CA GLU A 911 16.00 34.35 10.36
C GLU A 911 16.37 35.84 10.37
N THR A 912 17.49 36.18 9.72
CA THR A 912 18.01 37.56 9.63
C THR A 912 17.60 38.25 8.34
N SER A 913 17.40 37.49 7.25
CA SER A 913 16.80 37.94 5.98
C SER A 913 16.09 36.77 5.29
N GLU A 914 15.36 37.01 4.21
CA GLU A 914 14.67 35.95 3.46
C GLU A 914 15.60 34.83 2.97
N MET A 915 16.91 35.10 2.82
CA MET A 915 17.92 34.11 2.41
C MET A 915 19.08 34.00 3.41
N SER A 916 18.88 34.38 4.67
CA SER A 916 19.89 34.18 5.71
C SER A 916 19.28 33.98 7.09
N GLY A 917 19.89 33.12 7.91
CA GLY A 917 19.51 32.93 9.30
C GLY A 917 20.65 32.33 10.11
N ASP A 918 20.66 32.62 11.41
CA ASP A 918 21.73 32.22 12.32
C ASP A 918 21.27 31.13 13.30
N PHE A 919 22.14 30.15 13.53
CA PHE A 919 21.91 29.08 14.50
C PHE A 919 22.72 29.34 15.77
N THR A 920 22.05 29.31 16.92
CA THR A 920 22.67 29.43 18.23
C THR A 920 22.48 28.14 19.01
N LYS A 921 23.59 27.53 19.44
CA LYS A 921 23.59 26.29 20.20
C LYS A 921 23.24 26.58 21.67
N LEU A 922 22.15 26.00 22.16
CA LEU A 922 21.63 26.25 23.51
C LEU A 922 22.06 25.17 24.52
N ALA A 923 21.78 23.90 24.21
CA ALA A 923 22.04 22.79 25.12
C ALA A 923 22.52 21.54 24.37
N THR A 924 23.16 20.61 25.08
CA THR A 924 23.62 19.33 24.51
C THR A 924 23.49 18.21 25.51
N PHE A 925 23.00 17.08 25.02
CA PHE A 925 22.95 15.81 25.72
C PHE A 925 23.75 14.78 24.93
N ARG A 926 24.46 13.89 25.63
CA ARG A 926 25.24 12.81 25.00
C ARG A 926 24.47 11.50 25.16
N SER A 927 24.10 10.88 24.05
CA SER A 927 23.43 9.58 24.03
C SER A 927 24.38 8.46 24.43
N THR A 928 23.83 7.26 24.68
CA THR A 928 24.63 6.09 25.06
C THR A 928 25.38 5.56 23.83
N THR A 929 24.66 5.34 22.73
CA THR A 929 25.24 4.96 21.44
C THR A 929 24.85 6.00 20.39
N VAL A 930 23.92 5.70 19.49
CA VAL A 930 23.52 6.54 18.37
C VAL A 930 22.02 6.82 18.45
N PRO A 931 21.59 8.09 18.55
CA PRO A 931 20.18 8.42 18.53
C PRO A 931 19.66 8.33 17.09
N ILE A 932 18.54 7.64 16.91
CA ILE A 932 17.97 7.32 15.60
C ILE A 932 16.64 8.04 15.34
N ASP A 933 15.86 8.27 16.40
CA ASP A 933 14.55 8.91 16.33
C ASP A 933 14.28 9.70 17.62
N LEU A 934 13.40 10.69 17.51
CA LEU A 934 13.04 11.62 18.58
C LEU A 934 11.53 11.79 18.65
N SER A 935 11.00 11.84 19.87
CA SER A 935 9.62 12.28 20.12
C SER A 935 9.63 13.37 21.19
N ILE A 936 8.98 14.50 20.91
CA ILE A 936 8.97 15.67 21.81
C ILE A 936 7.56 15.87 22.37
N THR A 937 7.49 16.06 23.68
CA THR A 937 6.25 16.39 24.40
C THR A 937 6.52 17.45 25.43
N GLY A 938 5.99 18.66 25.21
CA GLY A 938 6.28 19.80 26.06
C GLY A 938 7.79 20.02 26.16
N ASN A 939 8.34 19.93 27.37
CA ASN A 939 9.78 20.05 27.63
C ASN A 939 10.54 18.71 27.66
N LEU A 940 9.87 17.58 27.42
CA LEU A 940 10.48 16.25 27.41
C LEU A 940 10.84 15.82 25.99
N ILE A 941 12.02 15.22 25.86
CA ILE A 941 12.56 14.67 24.62
C ILE A 941 12.81 13.19 24.86
N ALA A 942 12.02 12.33 24.23
CA ALA A 942 12.29 10.90 24.15
C ALA A 942 13.32 10.65 23.05
N VAL A 943 14.42 10.01 23.41
CA VAL A 943 15.54 9.69 22.52
C VAL A 943 15.59 8.17 22.35
N ALA A 944 15.25 7.68 21.17
CA ALA A 944 15.46 6.28 20.79
C ALA A 944 16.91 6.09 20.36
N ASP A 945 17.58 5.07 20.91
CA ASP A 945 18.99 4.79 20.70
C ASP A 945 19.18 3.46 19.95
N MET A 946 20.21 3.35 19.12
CA MET A 946 20.36 2.23 18.19
C MET A 946 20.60 0.87 18.86
N MET A 947 21.17 0.85 20.06
CA MET A 947 21.49 -0.39 20.79
C MET A 947 20.88 -0.41 22.19
N GLN A 948 20.25 0.68 22.58
CA GLN A 948 19.63 0.87 23.89
C GLN A 948 18.24 1.40 23.65
N SER A 949 17.28 0.96 24.46
CA SER A 949 15.92 1.48 24.40
C SER A 949 15.87 3.01 24.71
N VAL A 950 14.67 3.55 24.86
CA VAL A 950 14.39 4.97 25.01
C VAL A 950 15.02 5.58 26.28
N SER A 951 15.58 6.79 26.12
CA SER A 951 15.97 7.67 27.22
C SER A 951 15.14 8.97 27.17
N ILE A 952 14.55 9.36 28.29
CA ILE A 952 13.78 10.60 28.41
C ILE A 952 14.67 11.71 28.98
N VAL A 953 14.77 12.79 28.22
CA VAL A 953 15.61 13.95 28.52
C VAL A 953 14.72 15.18 28.66
N GLU A 954 14.82 15.87 29.79
CA GLU A 954 14.09 17.11 30.06
C GLU A 954 14.94 18.32 29.67
N TYR A 955 14.37 19.23 28.90
CA TYR A 955 14.93 20.54 28.63
C TYR A 955 14.55 21.51 29.74
N ILE A 956 15.58 22.10 30.36
CA ILE A 956 15.43 23.05 31.45
C ILE A 956 16.05 24.37 30.98
N PRO A 957 15.20 25.40 30.71
CA PRO A 957 15.68 26.73 30.36
C PRO A 957 16.58 27.32 31.46
N GLY A 958 17.65 27.99 31.06
CA GLY A 958 18.54 28.70 31.95
C GLY A 958 17.85 29.91 32.59
N THR A 959 17.87 30.01 33.92
CA THR A 959 17.37 31.18 34.65
C THR A 959 18.51 31.92 35.34
N GLY A 960 18.46 33.26 35.35
CA GLY A 960 19.44 34.09 36.09
C GLY A 960 20.85 34.11 35.50
N GLY A 961 21.00 33.95 34.18
CA GLY A 961 22.29 33.97 33.48
C GLY A 961 23.00 32.61 33.41
N LEU A 962 22.38 31.54 33.91
CA LEU A 962 22.84 30.16 33.68
C LEU A 962 22.49 29.71 32.26
N PRO A 963 23.30 28.83 31.63
CA PRO A 963 22.97 28.26 30.33
C PRO A 963 21.83 27.24 30.45
N ASP A 964 21.14 27.03 29.32
CA ASP A 964 20.15 25.95 29.18
C ASP A 964 20.80 24.58 29.37
N LYS A 965 20.05 23.63 29.93
CA LYS A 965 20.54 22.27 30.15
C LYS A 965 19.54 21.22 29.67
N LEU A 966 20.09 20.07 29.29
CA LEU A 966 19.36 18.84 29.03
C LEU A 966 19.71 17.83 30.12
N GLU A 967 18.71 17.32 30.84
CA GLU A 967 18.90 16.40 31.95
C GLU A 967 18.12 15.10 31.72
N GLN A 968 18.80 13.95 31.82
CA GLN A 968 18.13 12.65 31.68
C GLN A 968 17.30 12.35 32.94
N VAL A 969 15.98 12.30 32.77
CA VAL A 969 15.02 12.07 33.85
C VAL A 969 14.59 10.62 33.98
N ALA A 970 14.55 9.88 32.87
CA ALA A 970 14.26 8.45 32.87
C ALA A 970 14.97 7.72 31.72
N LYS A 971 15.14 6.42 31.84
CA LYS A 971 15.70 5.55 30.80
C LYS A 971 15.16 4.13 30.96
N ASP A 972 14.93 3.45 29.84
CA ASP A 972 14.83 2.00 29.83
C ASP A 972 16.22 1.35 29.69
N TYR A 973 16.46 0.32 30.48
CA TYR A 973 17.76 -0.34 30.59
C TYR A 973 17.84 -1.61 29.73
N GLN A 974 16.78 -1.95 28.99
CA GLN A 974 16.79 -3.08 28.10
C GLN A 974 17.65 -2.80 26.86
N ALA A 975 18.41 -3.80 26.42
CA ALA A 975 19.03 -3.77 25.10
C ALA A 975 17.92 -3.98 24.06
N CYS A 976 17.63 -2.91 23.33
CA CYS A 976 16.63 -2.87 22.28
C CYS A 976 17.25 -2.10 21.13
N TRP A 977 17.23 -2.70 19.93
CA TRP A 977 17.72 -2.05 18.73
C TRP A 977 16.57 -1.22 18.16
N ALA A 978 16.33 -0.07 18.76
CA ALA A 978 15.19 0.76 18.43
C ALA A 978 15.18 1.11 16.94
N THR A 979 14.01 1.47 16.42
CA THR A 979 13.83 1.90 15.03
C THR A 979 12.99 3.17 14.94
N ALA A 980 11.94 3.27 15.76
CA ALA A 980 11.07 4.43 15.84
C ALA A 980 10.49 4.59 17.25
N VAL A 981 10.16 5.83 17.63
CA VAL A 981 9.53 6.15 18.93
C VAL A 981 8.50 7.26 18.79
N THR A 982 7.38 7.13 19.51
CA THR A 982 6.40 8.22 19.61
C THR A 982 5.70 8.24 20.97
N GLU A 983 5.30 9.41 21.44
CA GLU A 983 4.41 9.52 22.61
C GLU A 983 2.98 9.14 22.22
N ILE A 984 2.31 8.35 23.05
CA ILE A 984 0.91 7.93 22.85
C ILE A 984 -0.06 8.47 23.92
N GLU A 985 0.44 8.67 25.14
CA GLU A 985 -0.25 9.23 26.30
C GLU A 985 0.77 9.98 27.16
N GLU A 986 0.28 10.82 28.07
CA GLU A 986 1.15 11.54 28.99
C GLU A 986 2.08 10.57 29.73
N ASN A 987 3.39 10.80 29.62
CA ASN A 987 4.43 9.95 30.20
C ASN A 987 4.46 8.49 29.67
N SER A 988 3.89 8.23 28.48
CA SER A 988 3.89 6.91 27.85
C SER A 988 4.30 6.96 26.38
N TRP A 989 5.27 6.12 26.01
CA TRP A 989 5.86 6.07 24.68
C TRP A 989 5.73 4.69 24.07
N LEU A 990 5.46 4.65 22.76
CA LEU A 990 5.49 3.48 21.91
C LEU A 990 6.86 3.42 21.22
N GLU A 991 7.55 2.31 21.37
CA GLU A 991 8.84 2.02 20.74
C GLU A 991 8.72 0.78 19.85
N ALA A 992 9.39 0.79 18.71
CA ALA A 992 9.57 -0.39 17.86
C ALA A 992 11.05 -0.73 17.68
N ASP A 993 11.37 -1.99 17.40
CA ASP A 993 12.74 -2.48 17.24
C ASP A 993 13.01 -3.23 15.93
N HIS A 994 14.29 -3.52 15.68
CA HIS A 994 14.77 -4.19 14.48
C HIS A 994 14.27 -5.65 14.36
N ASP A 995 14.07 -6.35 15.48
CA ASP A 995 13.58 -7.73 15.53
C ASP A 995 12.05 -7.83 15.31
N GLY A 996 11.39 -6.68 15.12
CA GLY A 996 9.96 -6.56 14.89
C GLY A 996 9.12 -6.62 16.16
N ASN A 997 9.69 -6.27 17.31
CA ASN A 997 8.96 -6.07 18.56
C ASN A 997 8.43 -4.65 18.68
N ILE A 998 7.33 -4.52 19.42
CA ILE A 998 6.72 -3.24 19.81
C ILE A 998 6.57 -3.25 21.32
N LEU A 999 6.98 -2.16 21.97
CA LEU A 999 6.92 -1.98 23.42
C LEU A 999 6.23 -0.66 23.78
N VAL A 1000 5.50 -0.66 24.89
CA VAL A 1000 4.92 0.55 25.46
C VAL A 1000 5.57 0.84 26.80
N LEU A 1001 6.36 1.90 26.85
CA LEU A 1001 7.14 2.32 28.00
C LEU A 1001 6.45 3.46 28.73
N ASN A 1002 6.26 3.31 30.04
CA ASN A 1002 5.70 4.35 30.90
C ASN A 1002 6.74 4.84 31.91
N ARG A 1003 6.79 6.15 32.13
CA ARG A 1003 7.64 6.76 33.15
C ARG A 1003 6.94 6.74 34.51
N ASN A 1004 7.58 6.11 35.49
CA ASN A 1004 7.07 6.02 36.86
C ASN A 1004 7.35 7.30 37.67
N VAL A 1005 6.58 8.37 37.45
CA VAL A 1005 6.76 9.65 38.14
C VAL A 1005 6.52 9.52 39.66
N ASP A 1006 5.59 8.64 40.06
CA ASP A 1006 5.21 8.40 41.46
C ASP A 1006 6.12 7.41 42.19
N GLY A 1007 7.26 7.04 41.58
CA GLY A 1007 8.26 6.17 42.21
C GLY A 1007 8.69 6.65 43.58
N VAL A 1008 8.83 5.73 44.53
CA VAL A 1008 9.21 6.04 45.92
C VAL A 1008 10.66 6.51 46.00
N THR A 1009 11.56 5.83 45.28
CA THR A 1009 12.98 6.20 45.20
C THR A 1009 13.31 6.96 43.92
N LEU A 1010 14.43 7.68 43.91
CA LEU A 1010 14.94 8.33 42.70
C LEU A 1010 15.29 7.32 41.59
N GLU A 1011 15.73 6.12 41.95
CA GLU A 1011 16.01 5.05 40.99
C GLU A 1011 14.72 4.55 40.35
N ASP A 1012 13.65 4.38 41.12
CA ASP A 1012 12.33 3.97 40.61
C ASP A 1012 11.76 5.00 39.63
N ARG A 1013 12.00 6.29 39.87
CA ARG A 1013 11.57 7.38 38.97
C ARG A 1013 12.39 7.46 37.69
N LYS A 1014 13.65 7.01 37.74
CA LYS A 1014 14.56 6.99 36.59
C LYS A 1014 14.36 5.78 35.69
N ARG A 1015 13.75 4.71 36.20
CA ARG A 1015 13.50 3.49 35.43
C ARG A 1015 12.15 3.55 34.74
N MET A 1016 12.14 3.30 33.43
CA MET A 1016 10.89 3.13 32.68
C MET A 1016 10.30 1.74 32.92
N GLN A 1017 8.97 1.64 32.86
CA GLN A 1017 8.22 0.41 33.05
C GLN A 1017 7.56 -0.01 31.73
N VAL A 1018 7.76 -1.26 31.34
CA VAL A 1018 7.04 -1.84 30.20
C VAL A 1018 5.59 -2.11 30.63
N THR A 1019 4.63 -1.52 29.93
CA THR A 1019 3.21 -1.68 30.20
C THR A 1019 2.52 -2.66 29.26
N SER A 1020 3.02 -2.77 28.02
CA SER A 1020 2.56 -3.72 27.00
C SER A 1020 3.71 -4.04 26.04
N GLU A 1021 3.76 -5.27 25.52
CA GLU A 1021 4.73 -5.69 24.50
C GLU A 1021 4.21 -6.85 23.65
N MET A 1022 4.60 -6.87 22.37
CA MET A 1022 4.34 -7.97 21.43
C MET A 1022 5.36 -8.01 20.29
N ASN A 1023 5.50 -9.16 19.62
CA ASN A 1023 6.25 -9.28 18.37
C ASN A 1023 5.29 -9.20 17.16
N LEU A 1024 5.50 -8.19 16.32
CA LEU A 1024 4.80 -8.00 15.06
C LEU A 1024 5.27 -9.02 14.01
N GLY A 1025 6.57 -9.36 14.04
CA GLY A 1025 7.25 -10.17 13.03
C GLY A 1025 7.75 -9.38 11.83
N GLU A 1026 7.54 -8.07 11.83
CA GLU A 1026 7.98 -7.13 10.80
C GLU A 1026 8.68 -5.93 11.46
N GLN A 1027 9.74 -5.42 10.82
CA GLN A 1027 10.41 -4.22 11.30
C GLN A 1027 9.59 -2.98 10.94
N VAL A 1028 9.32 -2.13 11.94
CA VAL A 1028 8.65 -0.84 11.76
C VAL A 1028 9.71 0.22 11.44
N ASN A 1029 9.58 0.94 10.33
CA ASN A 1029 10.51 2.00 9.96
C ASN A 1029 10.11 3.36 10.53
N VAL A 1030 8.81 3.58 10.69
CA VAL A 1030 8.27 4.89 11.05
C VAL A 1030 6.94 4.75 11.81
N ILE A 1031 6.76 5.59 12.82
CA ILE A 1031 5.53 5.73 13.58
C ILE A 1031 5.06 7.19 13.44
N ARG A 1032 3.77 7.39 13.16
CA ARG A 1032 3.13 8.71 13.13
C ARG A 1032 1.97 8.75 14.13
N ARG A 1033 2.10 9.61 15.12
CA ARG A 1033 1.06 9.85 16.13
C ARG A 1033 -0.17 10.48 15.48
N ILE A 1034 -1.34 10.09 15.95
CA ILE A 1034 -2.62 10.73 15.70
C ILE A 1034 -3.30 11.07 17.03
N ASN A 1035 -4.10 12.12 17.03
CA ASN A 1035 -4.84 12.51 18.23
C ASN A 1035 -6.33 12.48 17.93
N ILE A 1036 -7.05 11.50 18.50
CA ILE A 1036 -8.48 11.34 18.30
C ILE A 1036 -9.18 11.44 19.64
N GLU A 1037 -10.21 12.28 19.72
CA GLU A 1037 -11.10 12.30 20.88
C GLU A 1037 -11.98 11.04 20.90
N PRO A 1038 -12.02 10.31 22.03
CA PRO A 1038 -12.82 9.11 22.15
C PRO A 1038 -14.31 9.44 22.06
N THR A 1039 -15.07 8.64 21.32
CA THR A 1039 -16.53 8.69 21.39
C THR A 1039 -17.02 8.09 22.71
N PRO A 1040 -18.20 8.49 23.24
CA PRO A 1040 -18.66 8.04 24.56
C PRO A 1040 -18.77 6.52 24.75
N ASN A 1041 -18.94 5.77 23.66
CA ASN A 1041 -19.04 4.31 23.65
C ASN A 1041 -17.82 3.61 23.03
N ALA A 1042 -16.75 4.36 22.70
CA ALA A 1042 -15.56 3.77 22.10
C ALA A 1042 -14.96 2.69 23.00
N MET A 1043 -14.54 1.57 22.40
CA MET A 1043 -13.76 0.57 23.10
C MET A 1043 -12.26 0.84 23.03
N ILE A 1044 -11.83 1.45 21.93
CA ILE A 1044 -10.45 1.75 21.63
C ILE A 1044 -10.29 3.21 21.23
N VAL A 1045 -9.11 3.77 21.48
CA VAL A 1045 -8.74 5.12 21.06
C VAL A 1045 -7.53 5.01 20.15
N PRO A 1046 -7.67 5.31 18.84
CA PRO A 1046 -6.54 5.33 17.92
C PRO A 1046 -5.48 6.36 18.35
N LYS A 1047 -4.20 5.97 18.32
CA LYS A 1047 -3.08 6.81 18.79
C LYS A 1047 -1.93 6.95 17.80
N ALA A 1048 -1.68 5.96 16.95
CA ALA A 1048 -0.61 6.07 15.94
C ALA A 1048 -0.80 5.12 14.75
N PHE A 1049 -0.25 5.50 13.59
CA PHE A 1049 -0.01 4.60 12.46
C PHE A 1049 1.45 4.14 12.44
N LEU A 1050 1.68 2.92 11.95
CA LEU A 1050 3.00 2.29 11.85
C LEU A 1050 3.21 1.78 10.43
N GLY A 1051 4.35 2.12 9.81
CA GLY A 1051 4.74 1.63 8.48
C GLY A 1051 5.92 0.65 8.56
N THR A 1052 5.82 -0.49 7.88
CA THR A 1052 6.82 -1.58 7.98
C THR A 1052 7.65 -1.78 6.71
N THR A 1053 8.74 -2.54 6.87
CA THR A 1053 9.59 -2.96 5.75
C THR A 1053 8.89 -3.90 4.78
N GLU A 1054 7.86 -4.66 5.19
CA GLU A 1054 7.13 -5.59 4.30
C GLU A 1054 5.92 -4.93 3.60
N GLY A 1055 5.75 -3.61 3.77
CA GLY A 1055 4.67 -2.84 3.15
C GLY A 1055 3.36 -2.86 3.93
N SER A 1056 3.37 -3.39 5.16
CA SER A 1056 2.20 -3.37 6.03
C SER A 1056 2.07 -2.00 6.68
N ILE A 1057 0.82 -1.60 6.91
CA ILE A 1057 0.48 -0.41 7.68
C ILE A 1057 -0.47 -0.80 8.79
N TYR A 1058 -0.11 -0.50 10.03
CA TYR A 1058 -0.89 -0.86 11.21
C TYR A 1058 -1.42 0.39 11.92
N LEU A 1059 -2.59 0.25 12.54
CA LEU A 1059 -3.14 1.23 13.48
C LEU A 1059 -2.95 0.74 14.91
N TYR A 1060 -2.20 1.51 15.69
CA TYR A 1060 -2.05 1.31 17.13
C TYR A 1060 -3.09 2.14 17.89
N SER A 1061 -3.76 1.47 18.82
CA SER A 1061 -4.81 2.03 19.66
C SER A 1061 -4.65 1.64 21.12
N ILE A 1062 -5.24 2.41 22.02
CA ILE A 1062 -5.32 2.12 23.45
C ILE A 1062 -6.71 1.61 23.78
N ILE A 1063 -6.77 0.51 24.54
CA ILE A 1063 -8.03 -0.08 24.99
C ILE A 1063 -8.49 0.63 26.26
N LEU A 1064 -9.72 1.16 26.22
CA LEU A 1064 -10.33 1.81 27.37
C LEU A 1064 -10.60 0.80 28.51
N PRO A 1065 -10.46 1.20 29.79
CA PRO A 1065 -10.53 0.28 30.93
C PRO A 1065 -11.76 -0.65 30.97
N ALA A 1066 -12.92 -0.16 30.53
CA ALA A 1066 -14.17 -0.93 30.50
C ALA A 1066 -14.11 -2.13 29.53
N SER A 1067 -13.28 -2.05 28.49
CA SER A 1067 -13.21 -3.03 27.39
C SER A 1067 -12.02 -3.98 27.49
N GLN A 1068 -11.13 -3.79 28.47
CA GLN A 1068 -9.88 -4.56 28.56
C GLN A 1068 -10.11 -6.04 28.85
N ASP A 1069 -10.96 -6.37 29.83
CA ASP A 1069 -11.22 -7.76 30.23
C ASP A 1069 -11.88 -8.56 29.10
N ILE A 1070 -12.92 -7.99 28.50
CA ILE A 1070 -13.68 -8.64 27.42
C ILE A 1070 -12.81 -8.92 26.20
N LEU A 1071 -11.99 -7.97 25.74
CA LEU A 1071 -11.13 -8.17 24.57
C LEU A 1071 -9.99 -9.16 24.83
N MET A 1072 -9.40 -9.15 26.02
CA MET A 1072 -8.36 -10.13 26.39
C MET A 1072 -8.92 -11.55 26.46
N ARG A 1073 -10.09 -11.72 27.09
CA ARG A 1073 -10.75 -13.02 27.19
C ARG A 1073 -11.22 -13.51 25.82
N LEU A 1074 -11.74 -12.62 24.98
CA LEU A 1074 -12.09 -12.94 23.60
C LEU A 1074 -10.87 -13.41 22.81
N GLN A 1075 -9.74 -12.68 22.85
CA GLN A 1075 -8.49 -13.09 22.22
C GLN A 1075 -8.06 -14.49 22.70
N GLU A 1076 -8.13 -14.76 24.00
CA GLU A 1076 -7.75 -16.06 24.55
C GLU A 1076 -8.65 -17.20 24.06
N GLN A 1077 -9.97 -16.97 23.96
CA GLN A 1077 -10.90 -17.95 23.40
C GLN A 1077 -10.67 -18.15 21.90
N MET A 1078 -10.49 -17.06 21.14
CA MET A 1078 -10.21 -17.12 19.72
C MET A 1078 -8.91 -17.87 19.42
N ALA A 1079 -7.84 -17.59 20.17
CA ALA A 1079 -6.57 -18.29 20.02
C ALA A 1079 -6.67 -19.80 20.32
N LYS A 1080 -7.60 -20.23 21.18
CA LYS A 1080 -7.84 -21.65 21.50
C LYS A 1080 -8.65 -22.37 20.42
N HIS A 1081 -9.61 -21.67 19.81
CA HIS A 1081 -10.59 -22.28 18.91
C HIS A 1081 -10.27 -22.13 17.42
N ILE A 1082 -9.47 -21.13 17.03
CA ILE A 1082 -9.12 -20.88 15.64
C ILE A 1082 -7.84 -21.65 15.29
N PRO A 1083 -7.95 -22.76 14.53
CA PRO A 1083 -6.78 -23.43 14.01
C PRO A 1083 -6.09 -22.53 12.97
N THR A 1084 -4.76 -22.48 13.01
CA THR A 1084 -3.96 -21.91 11.93
C THR A 1084 -3.26 -22.99 11.13
N VAL A 1085 -2.94 -22.62 9.90
CA VAL A 1085 -2.08 -23.43 9.04
C VAL A 1085 -0.77 -23.70 9.78
N GLY A 1086 -0.47 -24.98 10.02
CA GLY A 1086 0.69 -25.44 10.78
C GLY A 1086 0.47 -25.72 12.25
N ASN A 1087 -0.73 -25.50 12.80
CA ASN A 1087 -1.05 -25.64 14.23
C ASN A 1087 -0.02 -24.91 15.13
N LEU A 1088 0.45 -23.76 14.67
CA LEU A 1088 1.40 -22.95 15.42
C LEU A 1088 0.69 -22.22 16.56
N ASP A 1089 1.36 -22.10 17.70
CA ASP A 1089 0.80 -21.41 18.87
C ASP A 1089 0.83 -19.89 18.66
N PHE A 1090 -0.35 -19.27 18.73
CA PHE A 1090 -0.54 -17.83 18.67
C PHE A 1090 0.30 -17.09 19.73
N LYS A 1091 0.37 -17.63 20.95
CA LYS A 1091 1.08 -16.97 22.06
C LYS A 1091 2.56 -16.86 21.77
N ILE A 1092 3.18 -17.94 21.31
CA ILE A 1092 4.59 -17.97 20.92
C ILE A 1092 4.82 -17.06 19.72
N TYR A 1093 3.92 -17.01 18.73
CA TYR A 1093 4.06 -16.12 17.58
C TYR A 1093 4.16 -14.64 17.98
N ARG A 1094 3.25 -14.19 18.85
CA ARG A 1094 3.21 -12.79 19.32
C ARG A 1094 4.09 -12.50 20.53
N SER A 1095 4.79 -13.49 21.07
CA SER A 1095 5.67 -13.30 22.22
C SER A 1095 6.87 -12.42 21.86
N PHE A 1096 7.30 -11.56 22.77
CA PHE A 1096 8.51 -10.76 22.58
C PHE A 1096 9.74 -11.67 22.39
N LYS A 1097 10.56 -11.37 21.37
CA LYS A 1097 11.81 -12.09 21.10
C LYS A 1097 12.88 -11.14 20.55
N ASN A 1098 14.03 -11.10 21.21
CA ASN A 1098 15.27 -10.52 20.70
C ASN A 1098 16.47 -11.40 21.10
N ALA A 1099 17.69 -10.98 20.81
CA ALA A 1099 18.91 -11.75 21.12
C ALA A 1099 19.12 -12.04 22.62
N GLU A 1100 18.61 -11.19 23.52
CA GLU A 1100 18.82 -11.29 24.97
C GLU A 1100 17.63 -11.87 25.74
N ARG A 1101 16.41 -11.67 25.23
CA ARG A 1101 15.15 -11.96 25.92
C ARG A 1101 14.15 -12.63 24.96
N ASP A 1102 13.58 -13.73 25.45
CA ASP A 1102 12.56 -14.51 24.76
C ASP A 1102 11.44 -14.82 25.77
N THR A 1103 10.21 -14.47 25.42
CA THR A 1103 9.03 -14.62 26.29
C THR A 1103 8.08 -15.69 25.73
N LEU A 1104 7.14 -16.17 26.54
CA LEU A 1104 6.22 -17.25 26.14
C LEU A 1104 4.91 -16.74 25.53
N GLU A 1105 4.49 -15.51 25.84
CA GLU A 1105 3.25 -14.91 25.36
C GLU A 1105 3.38 -13.38 25.29
N PRO A 1106 2.55 -12.69 24.49
CA PRO A 1106 2.49 -11.22 24.50
C PRO A 1106 2.01 -10.71 25.87
N PHE A 1107 2.44 -9.50 26.23
CA PHE A 1107 2.07 -8.87 27.50
C PHE A 1107 1.10 -7.71 27.25
N ARG A 1108 -0.13 -7.82 27.78
CA ARG A 1108 -1.15 -6.75 27.77
C ARG A 1108 -1.41 -6.14 26.39
N PHE A 1109 -1.42 -6.99 25.37
CA PHE A 1109 -1.62 -6.61 23.98
C PHE A 1109 -2.73 -7.46 23.35
N VAL A 1110 -3.64 -6.81 22.62
CA VAL A 1110 -4.69 -7.46 21.83
C VAL A 1110 -4.39 -7.29 20.34
N ASP A 1111 -4.38 -8.41 19.62
CA ASP A 1111 -4.18 -8.50 18.18
C ASP A 1111 -5.52 -8.37 17.45
N GLY A 1112 -5.74 -7.23 16.82
CA GLY A 1112 -6.94 -6.94 16.05
C GLY A 1112 -7.11 -7.84 14.83
N GLU A 1113 -6.01 -8.30 14.21
CA GLU A 1113 -6.08 -9.25 13.10
C GLU A 1113 -6.71 -10.57 13.55
N LEU A 1114 -6.40 -11.03 14.77
CA LEU A 1114 -7.04 -12.21 15.33
C LEU A 1114 -8.51 -11.95 15.64
N ILE A 1115 -8.83 -10.84 16.31
CA ILE A 1115 -10.20 -10.50 16.74
C ILE A 1115 -11.14 -10.36 15.54
N GLU A 1116 -10.72 -9.70 14.47
CA GLU A 1116 -11.56 -9.48 13.29
C GLU A 1116 -11.97 -10.77 12.57
N ARG A 1117 -11.14 -11.82 12.65
CA ARG A 1117 -11.46 -13.12 12.05
C ARG A 1117 -12.70 -13.76 12.63
N PHE A 1118 -13.19 -13.31 13.79
CA PHE A 1118 -14.44 -13.79 14.37
C PHE A 1118 -15.60 -13.66 13.38
N LEU A 1119 -15.64 -12.57 12.59
CA LEU A 1119 -16.69 -12.31 11.60
C LEU A 1119 -16.67 -13.33 10.45
N ASP A 1120 -15.52 -13.94 10.18
CA ASP A 1120 -15.34 -14.94 9.11
C ASP A 1120 -15.66 -16.37 9.56
N LEU A 1121 -15.89 -16.59 10.87
CA LEU A 1121 -16.16 -17.92 11.42
C LEU A 1121 -17.63 -18.34 11.23
N ASP A 1122 -17.85 -19.66 11.20
CA ASP A 1122 -19.20 -20.22 11.22
C ASP A 1122 -19.90 -19.97 12.57
N MET A 1123 -21.23 -20.11 12.59
CA MET A 1123 -22.04 -19.86 13.79
C MET A 1123 -21.68 -20.81 14.94
N GLU A 1124 -21.35 -22.07 14.63
CA GLU A 1124 -21.02 -23.07 15.64
C GLU A 1124 -19.73 -22.72 16.41
N LEU A 1125 -18.67 -22.29 15.70
CA LEU A 1125 -17.45 -21.82 16.35
C LEU A 1125 -17.65 -20.50 17.08
N GLN A 1126 -18.46 -19.59 16.54
CA GLN A 1126 -18.78 -18.34 17.23
C GLN A 1126 -19.52 -18.58 18.56
N ASP A 1127 -20.49 -19.48 18.58
CA ASP A 1127 -21.20 -19.90 19.80
C ASP A 1127 -20.21 -20.51 20.82
N ALA A 1128 -19.29 -21.36 20.35
CA ALA A 1128 -18.26 -21.96 21.20
C ALA A 1128 -17.31 -20.92 21.81
N ILE A 1129 -16.87 -19.94 21.03
CA ILE A 1129 -16.00 -18.84 21.48
C ILE A 1129 -16.72 -17.94 22.48
N CYS A 1130 -18.01 -17.66 22.26
CA CYS A 1130 -18.82 -16.82 23.16
C CYS A 1130 -19.17 -17.50 24.49
N LEU A 1131 -19.02 -18.83 24.58
CA LEU A 1131 -19.36 -19.59 25.76
C LEU A 1131 -18.56 -19.12 26.99
N GLY A 1132 -19.26 -18.50 27.93
CA GLY A 1132 -18.68 -18.01 29.18
C GLY A 1132 -18.00 -16.65 29.08
N LEU A 1133 -17.96 -15.98 27.92
CA LEU A 1133 -17.48 -14.59 27.81
C LEU A 1133 -18.43 -13.62 28.52
N GLY A 1134 -19.75 -13.87 28.44
CA GLY A 1134 -20.80 -12.97 28.96
C GLY A 1134 -21.73 -12.45 27.86
N PRO A 1135 -21.23 -11.73 26.83
CA PRO A 1135 -22.03 -11.26 25.70
C PRO A 1135 -22.54 -12.39 24.80
N SER A 1136 -23.62 -12.14 24.07
CA SER A 1136 -24.11 -13.05 23.03
C SER A 1136 -23.26 -12.97 21.76
N VAL A 1137 -23.40 -13.94 20.85
CA VAL A 1137 -22.72 -13.91 19.54
C VAL A 1137 -23.05 -12.64 18.76
N GLU A 1138 -24.30 -12.19 18.80
CA GLU A 1138 -24.73 -10.96 18.11
C GLU A 1138 -24.08 -9.71 18.71
N ASP A 1139 -23.96 -9.65 20.04
CA ASP A 1139 -23.26 -8.56 20.73
C ASP A 1139 -21.77 -8.53 20.34
N VAL A 1140 -21.10 -9.69 20.29
CA VAL A 1140 -19.69 -9.80 19.89
C VAL A 1140 -19.50 -9.42 18.42
N ARG A 1141 -20.40 -9.80 17.51
CA ARG A 1141 -20.36 -9.37 16.10
C ARG A 1141 -20.46 -7.85 16.00
N ASN A 1142 -21.46 -7.25 16.63
CA ASN A 1142 -21.66 -5.80 16.63
C ASN A 1142 -20.43 -5.06 17.19
N MET A 1143 -19.86 -5.60 18.27
CA MET A 1143 -18.64 -5.08 18.90
C MET A 1143 -17.45 -5.09 17.94
N ILE A 1144 -17.22 -6.18 17.21
CA ILE A 1144 -16.10 -6.32 16.28
C ILE A 1144 -16.32 -5.49 15.01
N GLU A 1145 -17.56 -5.37 14.54
CA GLU A 1145 -17.89 -4.44 13.46
C GLU A 1145 -17.61 -2.99 13.87
N GLU A 1146 -17.91 -2.59 15.11
CA GLU A 1146 -17.59 -1.26 15.62
C GLU A 1146 -16.07 -1.03 15.70
N LEU A 1147 -15.29 -2.05 16.11
CA LEU A 1147 -13.83 -2.01 16.08
C LEU A 1147 -13.30 -1.84 14.66
N LYS A 1148 -13.79 -2.61 13.68
CA LYS A 1148 -13.38 -2.53 12.27
C LYS A 1148 -13.75 -1.18 11.63
N LYS A 1149 -14.85 -0.56 12.04
CA LYS A 1149 -15.26 0.78 11.61
C LYS A 1149 -14.45 1.91 12.26
N SER A 1150 -13.91 1.67 13.45
CA SER A 1150 -13.07 2.63 14.18
C SER A 1150 -11.65 2.69 13.65
N GLN A 1151 -11.24 1.67 12.88
CA GLN A 1151 -9.99 1.59 12.13
C GLN A 1151 -10.14 2.26 10.76
#